data_AF-A0ABD7D278-F1
#
_entry.id   AF-A0ABD7D278-F1
#
_cell.length_a   1.000
_cell.length_b   1.000
_cell.length_c   1.000
_cell.angle_alpha   90.00
_cell.angle_beta   90.00
_cell.angle_gamma   90.00
#
_symmetry.space_group_name_H-M   'P 1'
#
loop_
_entity.id
_entity.type
_entity.pdbx_description
1 polymer ?
#
loop_
_entity_poly.entity_id
_entity_poly.type
_entity_poly.pdbx_seq_one_letter_code
_entity_poly.pdbx_strand_id
1 'polypeptide(L)'
;MSTRCQRPSCEGSYEDMGGGELYCDTCGLAPVVSPTGMVSSPPTGIAGGGRGGRDSSSQRSASRASARASSRSSTSRRSVSGRLSRSLSGASTSRSVSVRSSGSSSTASARGRLGAGLVQVPDVPRHDPRTAVMERPEVPERKRFCSRSDCGAPVGRARGERPGRTEGFCTKCGHPYSFVPKLNSGDIVHGQYEVVGCLAHGGLGWVYLAVDRAVSDRWVVLKGLLDTGDQDAMAAAISERRFLAEIEHANIVRIYNFVEHLDQRTGSLDGYIVMEYVGGKSLKEIANERRTPAGKRDPLPVDQACAYGIEALEALGHLHGRNLLYCDFKVDNAIQSEDQLKLIDMGAVRRMDDDESAIYGTVGYQAPEVAELGPSVASDLYTVARTLAILTFDFQGYTNVYVDALPDPDTIEVFRTYESFYRLLVRATDPDPERRFASAAEMAEQLTGVLREVVALRSGRPRPALSTLFGAEPRVVDTELFAPQTGDVSSLGGRDTGASRGLPGRRRGGRRTASGTAGHLADPARPVAPGAVASAVAGALPVGARPHGPAGSPSSGPGAAPLAVEATHVRGSAPGGGAPLPYPPPAHAPASGSPAHAPLPGPRAAEPVPGPAAGPYAGPAGPYGSAGRTAGGVRLALFDARAASLALPVPRVDATDPNAGFLAGLMASAPAELIAALHTVPAPSLETRLRELRARLEMREQDAASRALSTLEGEHPDDWRVVWYRGITSLVTGDHESAALSFDAVYDAFPGETAPKLALGICAEVLGQLDNAAEYYRLVWTTDPGFVSAAFGLARVQIAAGERGAAVATLESVPEASIHYTAARVATVRARLRERSPHEPLRADLRAAGEQVTALAAFGLDPVRHEQLSTEVLGKALDWVLSGSPGVQGPDVPAAGTPGGAPKLLGAELDERGLRFGLERSYRMLARLAQQGDERIELVERANRFRPRTWV
;
A
#
# COMPACT_ATOMS: atom_id res chain seq x y z
N MET A 1 -35.77 -8.98 56.47
CA MET A 1 -35.80 -7.65 57.11
C MET A 1 -34.63 -6.87 56.55
N SER A 2 -34.81 -5.61 56.11
CA SER A 2 -33.66 -4.78 55.71
C SER A 2 -33.06 -4.11 56.95
N THR A 3 -31.76 -4.28 57.14
CA THR A 3 -31.06 -3.84 58.36
C THR A 3 -30.70 -2.36 58.22
N ARG A 4 -30.96 -1.52 59.23
CA ARG A 4 -30.67 -0.07 59.11
C ARG A 4 -29.16 0.20 59.02
N CYS A 5 -28.79 1.23 58.25
CA CYS A 5 -27.41 1.62 57.97
C CYS A 5 -26.72 2.09 59.26
N GLN A 6 -25.48 1.65 59.50
CA GLN A 6 -24.81 1.79 60.82
C GLN A 6 -23.93 3.05 60.93
N ARG A 7 -23.81 3.84 59.84
CA ARG A 7 -22.96 5.03 59.82
C ARG A 7 -23.73 6.26 60.33
N PRO A 8 -23.09 7.15 61.13
CA PRO A 8 -23.68 8.43 61.51
C PRO A 8 -24.20 9.20 60.28
N SER A 9 -25.30 9.94 60.45
CA SER A 9 -25.96 10.74 59.40
C SER A 9 -26.42 9.98 58.13
N CYS A 10 -26.55 8.65 58.16
CA CYS A 10 -27.13 7.87 57.07
C CYS A 10 -28.44 7.19 57.50
N GLU A 11 -29.58 7.61 56.92
CA GLU A 11 -30.91 7.10 57.31
C GLU A 11 -31.29 5.74 56.70
N GLY A 12 -30.52 5.29 55.71
CA GLY A 12 -30.83 4.17 54.82
C GLY A 12 -30.81 2.79 55.45
N SER A 13 -30.88 1.77 54.60
CA SER A 13 -30.86 0.37 55.02
C SER A 13 -30.08 -0.52 54.06
N TYR A 14 -29.52 -1.62 54.57
CA TYR A 14 -28.75 -2.58 53.81
C TYR A 14 -29.65 -3.48 52.96
N GLU A 15 -29.34 -3.54 51.67
CA GLU A 15 -29.94 -4.41 50.67
C GLU A 15 -28.89 -5.42 50.19
N ASP A 16 -29.30 -6.64 49.83
CA ASP A 16 -28.44 -7.60 49.12
C ASP A 16 -28.33 -7.14 47.66
N MET A 17 -27.11 -6.87 47.21
CA MET A 17 -26.84 -6.39 45.85
C MET A 17 -26.32 -7.51 44.91
N GLY A 18 -26.41 -8.76 45.34
CA GLY A 18 -25.89 -9.94 44.65
C GLY A 18 -24.65 -10.50 45.32
N GLY A 19 -24.52 -11.84 45.33
CA GLY A 19 -23.41 -12.55 45.96
C GLY A 19 -23.56 -12.79 47.48
N GLY A 20 -24.64 -12.29 48.10
CA GLY A 20 -24.86 -12.39 49.55
C GLY A 20 -24.18 -11.27 50.37
N GLU A 21 -23.62 -10.27 49.69
CA GLU A 21 -23.04 -9.09 50.32
C GLU A 21 -24.08 -7.97 50.46
N LEU A 22 -24.13 -7.38 51.67
CA LEU A 22 -25.07 -6.34 52.05
C LEU A 22 -24.48 -4.94 51.84
N TYR A 23 -25.21 -4.05 51.19
CA TYR A 23 -24.78 -2.66 50.91
C TYR A 23 -25.90 -1.65 51.18
N CYS A 24 -25.55 -0.47 51.70
CA CYS A 24 -26.53 0.52 52.17
C CYS A 24 -27.23 1.30 51.01
N ASP A 25 -28.56 1.34 50.99
CA ASP A 25 -29.41 1.97 49.95
C ASP A 25 -29.22 3.50 49.82
N THR A 26 -28.56 4.11 50.80
CA THR A 26 -28.35 5.56 50.91
C THR A 26 -26.88 5.92 50.72
N CYS A 27 -25.97 5.56 51.65
CA CYS A 27 -24.54 5.87 51.50
C CYS A 27 -23.72 4.83 50.70
N GLY A 28 -24.33 3.74 50.23
CA GLY A 28 -23.68 2.72 49.40
C GLY A 28 -22.74 1.76 50.11
N LEU A 29 -22.24 2.10 51.29
CA LEU A 29 -21.18 1.35 51.98
C LEU A 29 -21.71 0.07 52.64
N ALA A 30 -20.84 -0.92 52.78
CA ALA A 30 -21.10 -2.19 53.47
C ALA A 30 -21.23 -2.03 55.01
N PRO A 31 -21.80 -3.02 55.72
CA PRO A 31 -21.78 -3.10 57.18
C PRO A 31 -20.38 -2.95 57.77
N VAL A 32 -20.29 -2.31 58.94
CA VAL A 32 -19.02 -2.23 59.69
C VAL A 32 -18.89 -3.50 60.50
N VAL A 33 -18.17 -4.49 59.96
CA VAL A 33 -17.99 -5.79 60.59
C VAL A 33 -16.76 -5.76 61.50
N SER A 34 -16.93 -6.16 62.77
CA SER A 34 -15.81 -6.48 63.65
C SER A 34 -15.21 -7.85 63.29
N PRO A 35 -13.96 -8.18 63.68
CA PRO A 35 -13.33 -9.46 63.34
C PRO A 35 -14.06 -10.73 63.84
N THR A 36 -15.08 -10.57 64.68
CA THR A 36 -15.91 -11.65 65.24
C THR A 36 -17.37 -11.64 64.75
N GLY A 37 -17.68 -10.89 63.69
CA GLY A 37 -18.90 -11.10 62.90
C GLY A 37 -20.22 -10.61 63.53
N MET A 38 -20.18 -9.75 64.55
CA MET A 38 -21.40 -9.15 65.12
C MET A 38 -21.45 -7.62 65.02
N VAL A 39 -22.63 -7.14 64.62
CA VAL A 39 -22.99 -5.72 64.48
C VAL A 39 -22.95 -5.03 65.84
N SER A 40 -22.21 -3.92 65.94
CA SER A 40 -22.19 -3.06 67.12
C SER A 40 -21.86 -1.60 66.76
N SER A 41 -22.30 -0.68 67.62
CA SER A 41 -22.04 0.77 67.50
C SER A 41 -20.72 1.15 68.17
N PRO A 42 -20.11 2.32 67.85
CA PRO A 42 -18.68 2.54 68.06
C PRO A 42 -18.30 3.03 69.46
N PRO A 43 -17.06 2.77 69.90
CA PRO A 43 -16.35 3.59 70.87
C PRO A 43 -15.19 4.38 70.24
N THR A 44 -14.87 5.53 70.82
CA THR A 44 -13.80 6.44 70.40
C THR A 44 -12.50 6.23 71.17
N GLY A 45 -11.36 6.16 70.46
CA GLY A 45 -10.14 6.89 70.80
C GLY A 45 -9.13 6.33 71.84
N ILE A 46 -7.85 6.57 71.50
CA ILE A 46 -6.68 6.80 72.38
C ILE A 46 -6.00 5.58 73.07
N ALA A 47 -4.66 5.58 72.95
CA ALA A 47 -3.65 4.75 73.63
C ALA A 47 -3.62 3.22 73.32
N GLY A 48 -2.51 2.50 73.50
CA GLY A 48 -1.13 2.96 73.68
C GLY A 48 -0.26 2.14 74.66
N GLY A 49 0.78 1.47 74.16
CA GLY A 49 2.01 1.13 74.91
C GLY A 49 2.07 -0.16 75.76
N GLY A 50 3.17 -0.92 75.61
CA GLY A 50 3.59 -2.06 76.46
C GLY A 50 3.53 -3.42 75.74
N ARG A 51 4.54 -4.29 75.62
CA ARG A 51 5.80 -4.68 76.32
C ARG A 51 5.69 -6.01 77.11
N GLY A 52 6.64 -6.93 76.83
CA GLY A 52 6.75 -8.30 77.36
C GLY A 52 6.41 -9.31 76.26
N GLY A 53 7.18 -10.37 75.96
CA GLY A 53 8.27 -11.06 76.67
C GLY A 53 7.88 -12.54 76.87
N ARG A 54 8.72 -13.57 76.66
CA ARG A 54 10.19 -13.67 76.58
C ARG A 54 10.67 -14.88 75.75
N ASP A 55 11.87 -14.74 75.20
CA ASP A 55 13.04 -15.66 75.19
C ASP A 55 12.87 -17.20 75.11
N SER A 56 13.57 -17.80 74.13
CA SER A 56 14.50 -18.93 74.38
C SER A 56 15.62 -18.97 73.30
N SER A 57 16.76 -19.62 73.56
CA SER A 57 18.04 -19.29 72.89
C SER A 57 18.99 -20.47 72.61
N SER A 58 19.75 -20.40 71.51
CA SER A 58 21.08 -21.04 71.33
C SER A 58 21.86 -20.32 70.20
N GLN A 59 22.96 -19.61 70.50
CA GLN A 59 24.36 -20.10 70.47
C GLN A 59 24.77 -20.73 69.12
N ARG A 60 25.46 -20.00 68.21
CA ARG A 60 26.89 -19.59 68.21
C ARG A 60 27.91 -20.74 68.07
N SER A 61 28.70 -20.69 67.00
CA SER A 61 30.14 -21.06 66.95
C SER A 61 30.81 -20.40 65.75
N ALA A 62 32.11 -20.11 65.82
CA ALA A 62 32.86 -19.42 64.76
C ALA A 62 34.38 -19.66 64.86
N SER A 63 35.09 -19.73 63.73
CA SER A 63 36.57 -19.70 63.71
C SER A 63 37.18 -19.30 62.35
N ARG A 64 38.01 -18.23 62.40
CA ARG A 64 39.34 -18.03 61.73
C ARG A 64 39.42 -18.19 60.20
N ALA A 65 39.74 -17.15 59.41
CA ALA A 65 41.06 -16.47 59.22
C ALA A 65 42.10 -17.38 58.51
N SER A 66 42.90 -16.96 57.52
CA SER A 66 43.52 -15.65 57.16
C SER A 66 43.78 -15.62 55.62
N ALA A 67 44.10 -14.58 54.81
CA ALA A 67 44.49 -13.16 54.84
C ALA A 67 45.65 -12.94 53.80
N ARG A 68 45.91 -11.68 53.36
CA ARG A 68 46.89 -11.21 52.33
C ARG A 68 46.41 -11.36 50.86
N ALA A 69 46.80 -10.51 49.89
CA ALA A 69 47.75 -9.37 49.87
C ALA A 69 47.18 -8.12 49.13
N SER A 70 47.99 -7.06 48.93
CA SER A 70 47.53 -5.69 48.64
C SER A 70 48.26 -4.92 47.53
N SER A 71 47.53 -4.18 46.67
CA SER A 71 47.92 -2.96 45.90
C SER A 71 46.62 -2.38 45.29
N ARG A 72 46.27 -1.07 45.19
CA ARG A 72 46.97 0.21 44.91
C ARG A 72 47.63 0.25 43.51
N SER A 73 47.37 1.23 42.63
CA SER A 73 46.58 2.49 42.74
C SER A 73 46.38 3.20 41.37
N SER A 74 45.62 4.31 41.33
CA SER A 74 45.55 5.39 40.30
C SER A 74 45.11 5.03 38.86
N THR A 75 44.08 5.60 38.19
CA THR A 75 43.46 6.96 38.02
C THR A 75 43.93 7.77 36.80
N SER A 76 43.00 8.59 36.25
CA SER A 76 43.08 9.50 35.06
C SER A 76 42.62 8.85 33.73
N ARG A 77 41.64 9.31 32.94
CA ARG A 77 40.98 10.61 32.59
C ARG A 77 41.48 11.26 31.28
N ARG A 78 40.51 11.77 30.50
CA ARG A 78 40.57 12.52 29.21
C ARG A 78 40.95 11.65 27.98
N SER A 79 40.32 11.71 26.80
CA SER A 79 39.55 12.72 26.04
C SER A 79 40.38 13.77 25.28
N VAL A 80 40.27 13.80 23.94
CA VAL A 80 40.07 15.00 23.06
C VAL A 80 40.19 14.61 21.57
N SER A 81 39.55 15.38 20.69
CA SER A 81 39.43 15.21 19.22
C SER A 81 40.72 15.52 18.43
N GLY A 82 40.78 15.07 17.17
CA GLY A 82 41.76 15.51 16.16
C GLY A 82 41.28 15.24 14.72
N ARG A 83 41.67 16.09 13.76
CA ARG A 83 41.33 15.99 12.32
C ARG A 83 42.60 15.84 11.44
N LEU A 84 42.37 15.76 10.13
CA LEU A 84 43.30 15.87 8.98
C LEU A 84 43.86 14.52 8.49
N SER A 85 43.74 14.07 7.23
CA SER A 85 43.64 14.66 5.87
C SER A 85 44.95 14.57 5.07
N ARG A 86 45.01 13.59 4.15
CA ARG A 86 45.73 13.49 2.85
C ARG A 86 45.56 12.04 2.35
N SER A 87 44.85 11.72 1.25
CA SER A 87 44.99 12.07 -0.17
C SER A 87 46.11 11.31 -0.91
N LEU A 88 45.71 10.33 -1.72
CA LEU A 88 46.41 9.90 -2.93
C LEU A 88 45.38 9.78 -4.07
N SER A 89 45.83 9.96 -5.30
CA SER A 89 44.96 10.12 -6.47
C SER A 89 45.25 9.07 -7.54
N GLY A 90 44.19 8.55 -8.16
CA GLY A 90 44.25 7.73 -9.38
C GLY A 90 43.01 8.04 -10.21
N ALA A 91 43.19 8.40 -11.48
CA ALA A 91 42.12 8.90 -12.33
C ALA A 91 41.90 8.01 -13.56
N SER A 92 40.65 7.67 -13.83
CA SER A 92 40.16 7.26 -15.15
C SER A 92 38.95 8.15 -15.49
N THR A 93 38.70 8.39 -16.79
CA THR A 93 37.77 9.45 -17.21
C THR A 93 36.64 8.91 -18.09
N SER A 94 35.41 9.22 -17.69
CA SER A 94 34.22 9.18 -18.55
C SER A 94 33.38 10.43 -18.28
N ARG A 95 32.71 10.96 -19.29
CA ARG A 95 32.04 12.27 -19.23
C ARG A 95 30.61 12.12 -18.71
N SER A 96 30.32 12.69 -17.54
CA SER A 96 28.94 12.88 -17.07
C SER A 96 28.30 14.09 -17.76
N VAL A 97 27.02 13.96 -18.13
CA VAL A 97 26.21 15.05 -18.70
C VAL A 97 25.66 15.91 -17.56
N SER A 98 25.89 17.22 -17.62
CA SER A 98 25.53 18.16 -16.54
C SER A 98 24.07 18.59 -16.60
N VAL A 99 23.18 17.81 -15.98
CA VAL A 99 21.85 18.30 -15.59
C VAL A 99 22.02 19.42 -14.57
N ARG A 100 21.51 20.61 -14.88
CA ARG A 100 21.60 21.77 -13.98
C ARG A 100 20.57 21.64 -12.86
N SER A 101 21.01 21.17 -11.70
CA SER A 101 20.22 21.29 -10.47
C SER A 101 20.05 22.77 -10.11
N SER A 102 18.82 23.27 -10.24
CA SER A 102 18.45 24.56 -9.67
C SER A 102 18.64 24.47 -8.15
N GLY A 103 19.50 25.31 -7.59
CA GLY A 103 20.03 25.11 -6.24
C GLY A 103 18.93 25.13 -5.18
N SER A 104 18.75 24.00 -4.48
CA SER A 104 17.96 23.94 -3.26
C SER A 104 18.68 24.74 -2.17
N SER A 105 18.17 25.94 -1.88
CA SER A 105 18.52 26.69 -0.68
C SER A 105 18.31 25.80 0.54
N SER A 106 19.33 25.65 1.38
CA SER A 106 19.34 24.70 2.50
C SER A 106 18.19 24.98 3.49
N THR A 107 17.11 24.22 3.39
CA THR A 107 15.94 24.30 4.27
C THR A 107 16.25 23.69 5.64
N ALA A 108 16.87 24.49 6.50
CA ALA A 108 16.78 24.27 7.93
C ALA A 108 15.31 24.39 8.36
N SER A 109 14.88 23.52 9.28
CA SER A 109 13.49 23.37 9.75
C SER A 109 12.49 22.81 8.72
N ALA A 110 12.52 21.48 8.54
CA ALA A 110 11.42 20.68 8.00
C ALA A 110 10.87 19.66 9.03
N ARG A 111 11.32 19.73 10.29
CA ARG A 111 10.80 18.92 11.40
C ARG A 111 9.61 19.66 12.02
N GLY A 112 8.41 19.15 11.79
CA GLY A 112 7.16 19.71 12.34
C GLY A 112 5.93 19.33 11.52
N ARG A 113 6.00 19.32 10.18
CA ARG A 113 4.80 19.26 9.33
C ARG A 113 4.17 17.86 9.22
N LEU A 114 3.03 17.68 9.90
CA LEU A 114 2.04 16.63 9.66
C LEU A 114 1.84 16.33 8.17
N GLY A 115 1.82 15.04 7.84
CA GLY A 115 1.61 14.55 6.47
C GLY A 115 2.82 14.70 5.55
N ALA A 116 4.04 14.68 6.11
CA ALA A 116 5.32 14.64 5.38
C ALA A 116 5.51 15.77 4.34
N GLY A 117 4.84 16.92 4.53
CA GLY A 117 4.81 18.02 3.56
C GLY A 117 4.05 17.74 2.26
N LEU A 118 3.34 16.61 2.14
CA LEU A 118 2.43 16.30 1.04
C LEU A 118 1.07 16.99 1.22
N VAL A 119 0.61 17.05 2.47
CA VAL A 119 -0.70 17.55 2.93
C VAL A 119 -0.55 18.90 3.63
N GLN A 120 -1.60 19.70 3.65
CA GLN A 120 -1.77 20.78 4.61
C GLN A 120 -2.88 20.39 5.60
N VAL A 121 -2.49 19.95 6.79
CA VAL A 121 -3.41 19.80 7.92
C VAL A 121 -3.62 21.20 8.53
N PRO A 122 -4.85 21.61 8.90
CA PRO A 122 -5.07 22.90 9.57
C PRO A 122 -4.44 22.92 10.96
N ASP A 123 -3.65 23.94 11.27
CA ASP A 123 -2.99 24.09 12.58
C ASP A 123 -4.01 24.19 13.72
N VAL A 124 -3.81 23.43 14.80
CA VAL A 124 -4.60 23.58 16.03
C VAL A 124 -3.83 24.47 17.01
N PRO A 125 -4.27 25.71 17.28
CA PRO A 125 -3.50 26.63 18.12
C PRO A 125 -3.47 26.18 19.58
N ARG A 126 -2.32 26.36 20.24
CA ARG A 126 -2.21 26.18 21.70
C ARG A 126 -2.93 27.30 22.43
N HIS A 127 -3.99 26.95 23.16
CA HIS A 127 -4.69 27.86 24.07
C HIS A 127 -3.99 27.92 25.44
N ASP A 128 -4.33 28.92 26.26
CA ASP A 128 -3.89 28.96 27.67
C ASP A 128 -4.39 27.69 28.39
N PRO A 129 -3.52 26.87 29.01
CA PRO A 129 -3.92 25.65 29.71
C PRO A 129 -5.03 25.87 30.75
N ARG A 130 -5.11 27.07 31.36
CA ARG A 130 -6.19 27.44 32.28
C ARG A 130 -7.58 27.36 31.64
N THR A 131 -7.70 27.62 30.34
CA THR A 131 -8.98 27.55 29.60
C THR A 131 -9.46 26.13 29.31
N ALA A 132 -8.59 25.12 29.49
CA ALA A 132 -8.96 23.71 29.40
C ALA A 132 -9.51 23.14 30.73
N VAL A 133 -9.47 23.91 31.82
CA VAL A 133 -9.98 23.48 33.13
C VAL A 133 -11.51 23.55 33.15
N MET A 134 -12.15 22.45 33.57
CA MET A 134 -13.60 22.34 33.66
C MET A 134 -14.15 23.24 34.77
N GLU A 135 -14.98 24.24 34.41
CA GLU A 135 -15.71 25.08 35.38
C GLU A 135 -16.56 24.28 36.38
N ARG A 136 -17.06 23.12 35.93
CA ARG A 136 -17.90 22.19 36.72
C ARG A 136 -17.43 20.75 36.48
N PRO A 137 -16.54 20.21 37.32
CA PRO A 137 -16.06 18.84 37.19
C PRO A 137 -17.11 17.83 37.67
N GLU A 138 -18.06 17.49 36.79
CA GLU A 138 -19.03 16.43 36.99
C GLU A 138 -18.97 15.39 35.86
N VAL A 139 -19.07 14.10 36.19
CA VAL A 139 -19.33 13.04 35.21
C VAL A 139 -20.84 12.90 35.00
N PRO A 140 -21.41 13.21 33.82
CA PRO A 140 -22.84 13.06 33.59
C PRO A 140 -23.26 11.60 33.68
N GLU A 141 -24.45 11.30 34.23
CA GLU A 141 -24.89 9.91 34.49
C GLU A 141 -24.68 8.95 33.32
N ARG A 142 -24.99 9.38 32.08
CA ARG A 142 -24.81 8.56 30.87
C ARG A 142 -23.37 8.09 30.60
N LYS A 143 -22.36 8.72 31.21
CA LYS A 143 -20.93 8.37 31.14
C LYS A 143 -20.41 7.58 32.36
N ARG A 144 -21.23 7.35 33.39
CA ARG A 144 -20.81 6.65 34.62
C ARG A 144 -20.82 5.13 34.38
N PHE A 145 -19.66 4.48 34.40
CA PHE A 145 -19.54 3.02 34.23
C PHE A 145 -18.57 2.45 35.26
N CYS A 146 -18.69 1.16 35.56
CA CYS A 146 -17.78 0.47 36.47
C CYS A 146 -16.37 0.43 35.85
N SER A 147 -15.37 0.89 36.61
CA SER A 147 -13.95 0.91 36.26
C SER A 147 -13.33 -0.48 36.15
N ARG A 148 -13.92 -1.50 36.78
CA ARG A 148 -13.45 -2.89 36.73
C ARG A 148 -13.67 -3.46 35.32
N SER A 149 -12.59 -3.90 34.68
CA SER A 149 -12.51 -4.28 33.26
C SER A 149 -13.47 -5.42 32.89
N ASP A 150 -13.60 -6.45 33.73
CA ASP A 150 -14.53 -7.57 33.54
C ASP A 150 -16.03 -7.21 33.67
N CYS A 151 -16.34 -6.00 34.16
CA CYS A 151 -17.69 -5.65 34.59
C CYS A 151 -18.40 -4.72 33.61
N GLY A 152 -17.79 -3.57 33.30
CA GLY A 152 -18.29 -2.53 32.39
C GLY A 152 -19.67 -1.93 32.72
N ALA A 153 -20.29 -2.29 33.85
CA ALA A 153 -21.72 -2.04 34.06
C ALA A 153 -22.08 -0.56 34.26
N PRO A 154 -23.29 -0.12 33.85
CA PRO A 154 -23.85 1.17 34.23
C PRO A 154 -23.98 1.31 35.76
N VAL A 155 -23.28 2.27 36.35
CA VAL A 155 -23.31 2.56 37.80
C VAL A 155 -23.68 4.02 38.07
N GLY A 156 -24.19 4.33 39.26
CA GLY A 156 -24.56 5.72 39.59
C GLY A 156 -25.64 6.32 38.67
N ARG A 157 -26.59 5.51 38.19
CA ARG A 157 -27.81 5.93 37.48
C ARG A 157 -28.93 6.30 38.46
N ALA A 158 -29.78 7.25 38.08
CA ALA A 158 -31.03 7.56 38.75
C ALA A 158 -31.97 6.34 38.82
N ARG A 159 -32.82 6.30 39.86
CA ARG A 159 -33.86 5.28 40.06
C ARG A 159 -35.15 5.97 40.52
N GLY A 160 -36.12 6.07 39.61
CA GLY A 160 -37.32 6.88 39.84
C GLY A 160 -36.96 8.34 40.04
N GLU A 161 -37.44 8.96 41.11
CA GLU A 161 -37.13 10.34 41.49
C GLU A 161 -35.76 10.51 42.17
N ARG A 162 -35.09 9.42 42.58
CA ARG A 162 -33.77 9.49 43.22
C ARG A 162 -32.68 9.70 42.16
N PRO A 163 -31.86 10.77 42.22
CA PRO A 163 -30.78 11.01 41.26
C PRO A 163 -29.67 9.96 41.39
N GLY A 164 -28.89 9.76 40.32
CA GLY A 164 -27.79 8.82 40.30
C GLY A 164 -26.65 9.26 41.20
N ARG A 165 -26.18 8.37 42.08
CA ARG A 165 -25.07 8.65 42.99
C ARG A 165 -23.77 8.90 42.22
N THR A 166 -22.94 9.81 42.72
CA THR A 166 -21.58 10.06 42.23
C THR A 166 -20.55 9.10 42.83
N GLU A 167 -20.86 8.46 43.96
CA GLU A 167 -20.01 7.45 44.60
C GLU A 167 -20.82 6.25 45.09
N GLY A 168 -20.17 5.09 45.22
CA GLY A 168 -20.78 3.87 45.75
C GLY A 168 -20.03 2.60 45.31
N PHE A 169 -20.77 1.50 45.20
CA PHE A 169 -20.25 0.21 44.75
C PHE A 169 -21.09 -0.34 43.60
N CYS A 170 -20.47 -1.06 42.67
CA CYS A 170 -21.12 -1.60 41.48
C CYS A 170 -22.05 -2.77 41.83
N THR A 171 -23.36 -2.61 41.58
CA THR A 171 -24.40 -3.62 41.84
C THR A 171 -24.40 -4.80 40.85
N LYS A 172 -23.22 -5.16 40.33
CA LYS A 172 -22.94 -6.35 39.49
C LYS A 172 -21.70 -7.11 39.98
N CYS A 173 -20.71 -6.43 40.58
CA CYS A 173 -19.40 -7.01 40.92
C CYS A 173 -18.78 -6.51 42.24
N GLY A 174 -19.48 -5.70 43.03
CA GLY A 174 -18.99 -5.17 44.31
C GLY A 174 -17.85 -4.15 44.22
N HIS A 175 -17.30 -3.85 43.04
CA HIS A 175 -16.19 -2.90 42.90
C HIS A 175 -16.62 -1.45 43.24
N PRO A 176 -15.85 -0.70 44.05
CA PRO A 176 -16.13 0.71 44.34
C PRO A 176 -16.12 1.57 43.08
N TYR A 177 -16.80 2.72 43.13
CA TYR A 177 -16.66 3.78 42.15
C TYR A 177 -16.75 5.15 42.83
N SER A 178 -15.97 6.10 42.31
CA SER A 178 -16.13 7.53 42.59
C SER A 178 -16.00 8.32 41.29
N PHE A 179 -16.95 9.23 41.08
CA PHE A 179 -16.96 10.22 40.00
C PHE A 179 -16.71 11.64 40.54
N VAL A 180 -16.22 11.76 41.78
CA VAL A 180 -15.90 13.02 42.45
C VAL A 180 -14.40 13.30 42.31
N PRO A 181 -13.96 14.53 42.03
CA PRO A 181 -12.54 14.89 42.07
C PRO A 181 -11.89 14.55 43.41
N LYS A 182 -10.73 13.88 43.37
CA LYS A 182 -9.90 13.61 44.56
C LYS A 182 -8.95 14.76 44.90
N LEU A 183 -8.57 15.55 43.89
CA LEU A 183 -7.74 16.76 44.03
C LEU A 183 -8.56 18.01 43.66
N ASN A 184 -8.32 19.10 44.37
CA ASN A 184 -9.02 20.37 44.26
C ASN A 184 -8.06 21.47 43.78
N SER A 185 -8.63 22.61 43.33
CA SER A 185 -7.84 23.78 42.98
C SER A 185 -7.12 24.34 44.22
N GLY A 186 -5.80 24.46 44.18
CA GLY A 186 -4.94 24.87 45.29
C GLY A 186 -4.27 23.73 46.07
N ASP A 187 -4.62 22.46 45.83
CA ASP A 187 -3.94 21.33 46.47
C ASP A 187 -2.50 21.20 45.95
N ILE A 188 -1.53 20.98 46.84
CA ILE A 188 -0.11 20.82 46.47
C ILE A 188 0.30 19.34 46.58
N VAL A 189 0.29 18.64 45.45
CA VAL A 189 0.71 17.24 45.37
C VAL A 189 2.22 17.12 45.51
N HIS A 190 2.65 16.20 46.38
CA HIS A 190 4.07 15.90 46.69
C HIS A 190 4.92 17.14 47.06
N GLY A 191 4.30 18.23 47.55
CA GLY A 191 4.99 19.49 47.83
C GLY A 191 5.54 20.23 46.59
N GLN A 192 5.19 19.78 45.37
CA GLN A 192 5.78 20.26 44.11
C GLN A 192 4.72 20.72 43.09
N TYR A 193 3.58 20.04 42.99
CA TYR A 193 2.61 20.25 41.91
C TYR A 193 1.34 20.92 42.45
N GLU A 194 1.17 22.20 42.13
CA GLU A 194 -0.01 22.98 42.52
C GLU A 194 -1.16 22.73 41.54
N VAL A 195 -2.20 22.03 41.99
CA VAL A 195 -3.36 21.64 41.19
C VAL A 195 -4.21 22.87 40.87
N VAL A 196 -4.52 23.07 39.60
CA VAL A 196 -5.37 24.19 39.13
C VAL A 196 -6.81 23.72 38.92
N GLY A 197 -7.03 22.47 38.51
CA GLY A 197 -8.36 21.86 38.42
C GLY A 197 -8.42 20.67 37.48
N CYS A 198 -9.62 20.12 37.27
CA CYS A 198 -9.83 18.97 36.38
C CYS A 198 -9.85 19.38 34.89
N LEU A 199 -9.24 18.55 34.05
CA LEU A 199 -9.30 18.65 32.58
C LEU A 199 -10.32 17.66 32.00
N ALA A 200 -10.32 16.41 32.49
CA ALA A 200 -11.13 15.33 31.93
C ALA A 200 -11.36 14.21 32.96
N HIS A 201 -12.25 13.26 32.62
CA HIS A 201 -12.47 12.01 33.35
C HIS A 201 -12.44 10.82 32.38
N GLY A 202 -11.60 9.82 32.65
CA GLY A 202 -11.44 8.60 31.86
C GLY A 202 -11.67 7.31 32.67
N GLY A 203 -11.21 6.17 32.15
CA GLY A 203 -11.33 4.88 32.84
C GLY A 203 -10.50 4.77 34.13
N LEU A 204 -9.39 5.51 34.20
CA LEU A 204 -8.50 5.62 35.37
C LEU A 204 -8.89 6.82 36.28
N GLY A 205 -10.14 7.29 36.18
CA GLY A 205 -10.66 8.41 36.97
C GLY A 205 -10.35 9.79 36.39
N TRP A 206 -10.22 10.78 37.27
CA TRP A 206 -9.99 12.19 36.94
C TRP A 206 -8.55 12.48 36.47
N VAL A 207 -8.45 13.44 35.55
CA VAL A 207 -7.21 14.00 34.99
C VAL A 207 -7.17 15.49 35.34
N TYR A 208 -6.06 15.96 35.89
CA TYR A 208 -5.92 17.30 36.47
C TYR A 208 -4.80 18.11 35.82
N LEU A 209 -5.00 19.41 35.68
CA LEU A 209 -3.95 20.39 35.36
C LEU A 209 -3.24 20.81 36.64
N ALA A 210 -1.91 20.89 36.62
CA ALA A 210 -1.12 21.46 37.71
C ALA A 210 0.07 22.30 37.19
N VAL A 211 0.65 23.08 38.09
CA VAL A 211 1.91 23.82 37.89
C VAL A 211 3.02 23.13 38.67
N ASP A 212 4.10 22.74 38.00
CA ASP A 212 5.31 22.20 38.62
C ASP A 212 6.19 23.34 39.16
N ARG A 213 6.04 23.61 40.47
CA ARG A 213 6.71 24.71 41.18
C ARG A 213 8.23 24.52 41.32
N ALA A 214 8.76 23.32 41.07
CA ALA A 214 10.20 23.07 41.10
C ALA A 214 10.89 23.28 39.75
N VAL A 215 10.14 23.27 38.64
CA VAL A 215 10.70 23.33 37.27
C VAL A 215 10.06 24.45 36.46
N SER A 216 10.47 25.69 36.76
CA SER A 216 10.13 26.90 35.99
C SER A 216 8.63 27.19 35.83
N ASP A 217 7.80 26.80 36.81
CA ASP A 217 6.34 26.93 36.78
C ASP A 217 5.69 26.34 35.51
N ARG A 218 6.27 25.24 34.98
CA ARG A 218 5.74 24.57 33.78
C ARG A 218 4.39 23.89 34.07
N TRP A 219 3.56 23.84 33.03
CA TRP A 219 2.30 23.12 33.03
C TRP A 219 2.52 21.62 32.94
N VAL A 220 1.86 20.86 33.82
CA VAL A 220 1.87 19.39 33.84
C VAL A 220 0.46 18.85 34.01
N VAL A 221 0.28 17.58 33.67
CA VAL A 221 -0.96 16.83 33.90
C VAL A 221 -0.70 15.76 34.96
N LEU A 222 -1.61 15.65 35.93
CA LEU A 222 -1.67 14.55 36.89
C LEU A 222 -2.83 13.63 36.51
N LYS A 223 -2.59 12.32 36.52
CA LYS A 223 -3.60 11.29 36.28
C LYS A 223 -3.46 10.19 37.32
N GLY A 224 -4.57 9.71 37.88
CA GLY A 224 -4.56 8.63 38.86
C GLY A 224 -4.02 7.32 38.28
N LEU A 225 -3.21 6.62 39.07
CA LEU A 225 -2.98 5.18 38.92
C LEU A 225 -4.15 4.43 39.60
N LEU A 226 -4.38 3.17 39.22
CA LEU A 226 -5.56 2.43 39.67
C LEU A 226 -5.51 2.06 41.17
N ASP A 227 -6.72 1.83 41.70
CA ASP A 227 -7.08 1.71 43.11
C ASP A 227 -6.31 0.60 43.85
N THR A 228 -5.11 0.93 44.30
CA THR A 228 -4.22 0.08 45.09
C THR A 228 -4.25 0.55 46.53
N GLY A 229 -5.24 0.08 47.29
CA GLY A 229 -5.40 0.34 48.74
C GLY A 229 -4.32 -0.31 49.63
N ASP A 230 -3.19 -0.68 49.06
CA ASP A 230 -2.03 -1.32 49.68
C ASP A 230 -0.75 -0.65 49.12
N GLN A 231 0.15 -0.26 50.03
CA GLN A 231 1.38 0.45 49.69
C GLN A 231 2.36 -0.44 48.93
N ASP A 232 2.40 -1.74 49.20
CA ASP A 232 3.29 -2.65 48.48
C ASP A 232 2.82 -2.85 47.02
N ALA A 233 1.51 -2.87 46.79
CA ALA A 233 0.92 -2.91 45.45
C ALA A 233 1.13 -1.59 44.67
N MET A 234 1.02 -0.44 45.34
CA MET A 234 1.36 0.87 44.75
C MET A 234 2.84 0.95 44.36
N ALA A 235 3.74 0.53 45.26
CA ALA A 235 5.18 0.52 45.02
C ALA A 235 5.58 -0.43 43.87
N ALA A 236 4.91 -1.58 43.76
CA ALA A 236 5.05 -2.50 42.63
C ALA A 236 4.60 -1.84 41.32
N ALA A 237 3.39 -1.29 41.25
CA ALA A 237 2.84 -0.64 40.05
C ALA A 237 3.66 0.59 39.59
N ILE A 238 4.22 1.37 40.52
CA ILE A 238 5.17 2.43 40.20
C ILE A 238 6.48 1.83 39.67
N SER A 239 7.03 0.79 40.30
CA SER A 239 8.29 0.17 39.88
C SER A 239 8.19 -0.47 38.49
N GLU A 240 7.08 -1.14 38.20
CA GLU A 240 6.70 -1.71 36.91
C GLU A 240 6.69 -0.62 35.82
N ARG A 241 6.13 0.56 36.11
CA ARG A 241 5.91 1.63 35.13
C ARG A 241 7.08 2.62 34.99
N ARG A 242 8.17 2.44 35.74
CA ARG A 242 9.36 3.33 35.68
C ARG A 242 9.93 3.50 34.27
N PHE A 243 9.90 2.46 33.44
CA PHE A 243 10.42 2.54 32.06
C PHE A 243 9.71 3.59 31.19
N LEU A 244 8.46 3.98 31.53
CA LEU A 244 7.73 5.02 30.81
C LEU A 244 8.39 6.41 30.91
N ALA A 245 9.19 6.64 31.95
CA ALA A 245 9.97 7.88 32.12
C ALA A 245 11.26 7.91 31.27
N GLU A 246 11.66 6.79 30.66
CA GLU A 246 12.81 6.70 29.74
C GLU A 246 12.42 6.90 28.26
N ILE A 247 11.12 7.07 27.98
CA ILE A 247 10.58 7.23 26.62
C ILE A 247 10.65 8.70 26.19
N GLU A 248 11.66 9.05 25.38
CA GLU A 248 11.75 10.34 24.71
C GLU A 248 11.45 10.24 23.21
N HIS A 249 10.25 10.65 22.81
CA HIS A 249 9.87 10.86 21.42
C HIS A 249 9.22 12.25 21.21
N ALA A 250 9.10 12.69 19.96
CA ALA A 250 8.38 13.94 19.64
C ALA A 250 6.86 13.71 19.77
N ASN A 251 6.36 12.66 19.12
CA ASN A 251 4.94 12.33 18.99
C ASN A 251 4.39 11.50 20.17
N ILE A 252 5.08 11.46 21.31
CA ILE A 252 4.63 10.80 22.55
C ILE A 252 4.65 11.83 23.68
N VAL A 253 3.71 11.73 24.62
CA VAL A 253 3.69 12.52 25.86
C VAL A 253 4.86 12.14 26.77
N ARG A 254 5.62 13.12 27.25
CA ARG A 254 6.71 12.85 28.19
C ARG A 254 6.17 12.59 29.59
N ILE A 255 6.50 11.44 30.17
CA ILE A 255 6.30 11.18 31.61
C ILE A 255 7.44 11.86 32.38
N TYR A 256 7.11 12.62 33.41
CA TYR A 256 8.08 13.37 34.22
C TYR A 256 8.34 12.74 35.58
N ASN A 257 7.31 12.20 36.24
CA ASN A 257 7.45 11.61 37.57
C ASN A 257 6.28 10.67 37.92
N PHE A 258 6.45 9.90 38.99
CA PHE A 258 5.40 9.16 39.67
C PHE A 258 5.37 9.62 41.13
N VAL A 259 4.21 10.04 41.63
CA VAL A 259 4.09 10.69 42.94
C VAL A 259 2.87 10.23 43.70
N GLU A 260 2.92 10.35 45.02
CA GLU A 260 1.85 9.93 45.93
C GLU A 260 1.23 11.15 46.62
N HIS A 261 -0.07 11.10 46.88
CA HIS A 261 -0.80 12.10 47.66
C HIS A 261 -1.82 11.46 48.60
N LEU A 262 -1.96 11.99 49.81
CA LEU A 262 -2.97 11.53 50.76
C LEU A 262 -4.32 12.19 50.43
N ASP A 263 -5.31 11.41 50.00
CA ASP A 263 -6.71 11.88 49.96
C ASP A 263 -7.15 12.14 51.40
N GLN A 264 -7.32 13.42 51.75
CA GLN A 264 -7.63 13.87 53.12
C GLN A 264 -9.05 13.46 53.59
N ARG A 265 -9.91 13.01 52.67
CA ARG A 265 -11.30 12.62 52.93
C ARG A 265 -11.43 11.11 53.17
N THR A 266 -10.64 10.29 52.48
CA THR A 266 -10.60 8.82 52.67
C THR A 266 -9.52 8.38 53.65
N GLY A 267 -8.40 9.11 53.71
CA GLY A 267 -7.15 8.66 54.34
C GLY A 267 -6.32 7.71 53.48
N SER A 268 -6.65 7.52 52.20
CA SER A 268 -5.88 6.66 51.28
C SER A 268 -4.68 7.41 50.70
N LEU A 269 -3.57 6.68 50.47
CA LEU A 269 -2.40 7.19 49.77
C LEU A 269 -2.53 6.82 48.29
N ASP A 270 -2.82 7.82 47.47
CA ASP A 270 -3.17 7.66 46.06
C ASP A 270 -1.98 8.01 45.16
N GLY A 271 -1.71 7.15 44.16
CA GLY A 271 -0.64 7.33 43.19
C GLY A 271 -1.07 8.11 41.95
N TYR A 272 -0.19 8.98 41.46
CA TYR A 272 -0.39 9.83 40.29
C TYR A 272 0.81 9.74 39.35
N ILE A 273 0.54 9.55 38.06
CA ILE A 273 1.53 9.78 37.00
C ILE A 273 1.52 11.28 36.64
N VAL A 274 2.71 11.88 36.60
CA VAL A 274 2.94 13.28 36.23
C VAL A 274 3.52 13.32 34.83
N MET A 275 2.88 14.07 33.92
CA MET A 275 3.26 14.09 32.50
C MET A 275 3.11 15.47 31.86
N GLU A 276 3.68 15.63 30.66
CA GLU A 276 3.60 16.81 29.81
C GLU A 276 2.14 17.24 29.54
N TYR A 277 1.84 18.53 29.73
CA TYR A 277 0.58 19.10 29.24
C TYR A 277 0.63 19.29 27.72
N VAL A 278 -0.13 18.48 26.99
CA VAL A 278 -0.27 18.58 25.53
C VAL A 278 -1.48 19.45 25.19
N GLY A 279 -1.25 20.75 25.01
CA GLY A 279 -2.28 21.69 24.56
C GLY A 279 -2.61 21.52 23.08
N GLY A 280 -3.89 21.28 22.77
CA GLY A 280 -4.35 20.98 21.41
C GLY A 280 -5.79 20.47 21.40
N LYS A 281 -6.15 19.65 20.41
CA LYS A 281 -7.42 18.92 20.34
C LYS A 281 -7.19 17.45 20.03
N SER A 282 -7.96 16.55 20.66
CA SER A 282 -7.96 15.13 20.29
C SER A 282 -8.48 14.93 18.87
N LEU A 283 -8.03 13.86 18.19
CA LEU A 283 -8.60 13.46 16.89
C LEU A 283 -10.11 13.22 16.99
N LYS A 284 -10.59 12.81 18.18
CA LYS A 284 -12.01 12.70 18.52
C LYS A 284 -12.76 14.02 18.51
N GLU A 285 -12.20 15.08 19.08
CA GLU A 285 -12.81 16.41 19.07
C GLU A 285 -12.83 16.97 17.64
N ILE A 286 -11.72 16.84 16.91
CA ILE A 286 -11.63 17.21 15.48
C ILE A 286 -12.71 16.48 14.66
N ALA A 287 -12.87 15.17 14.83
CA ALA A 287 -13.91 14.38 14.15
C ALA A 287 -15.36 14.64 14.65
N ASN A 288 -15.54 15.36 15.76
CA ASN A 288 -16.85 15.72 16.32
C ASN A 288 -17.26 17.16 16.05
N GLU A 289 -16.32 18.08 15.91
CA GLU A 289 -16.57 19.45 15.45
C GLU A 289 -16.95 19.50 13.97
N ARG A 290 -16.37 18.60 13.15
CA ARG A 290 -16.72 18.48 11.72
C ARG A 290 -18.15 18.00 11.53
N ARG A 291 -19.03 18.89 11.08
CA ARG A 291 -20.43 18.62 10.74
C ARG A 291 -20.80 19.28 9.41
N THR A 292 -21.55 18.55 8.60
CA THR A 292 -22.18 19.07 7.39
C THR A 292 -23.23 20.15 7.73
N PRO A 293 -23.64 21.01 6.78
CA PRO A 293 -24.73 21.96 6.99
C PRO A 293 -26.07 21.31 7.42
N ALA A 294 -26.25 20.01 7.15
CA ALA A 294 -27.41 19.23 7.57
C ALA A 294 -27.24 18.58 8.97
N GLY A 295 -26.21 18.94 9.74
CA GLY A 295 -25.94 18.42 11.08
C GLY A 295 -25.37 17.00 11.13
N LYS A 296 -25.31 16.28 10.00
CA LYS A 296 -24.64 14.97 9.91
C LYS A 296 -23.13 15.11 10.12
N ARG A 297 -22.49 14.04 10.59
CA ARG A 297 -21.02 13.94 10.67
C ARG A 297 -20.40 14.21 9.31
N ASP A 298 -19.33 14.98 9.31
CA ASP A 298 -18.46 15.21 8.16
C ASP A 298 -17.11 14.51 8.45
N PRO A 299 -16.82 13.36 7.82
CA PRO A 299 -15.57 12.64 8.04
C PRO A 299 -14.32 13.45 7.65
N LEU A 300 -13.15 13.00 8.08
CA LEU A 300 -11.90 13.63 7.68
C LEU A 300 -11.52 13.19 6.25
N PRO A 301 -11.00 14.11 5.42
CA PRO A 301 -10.34 13.75 4.16
C PRO A 301 -9.25 12.69 4.38
N VAL A 302 -9.19 11.71 3.48
CA VAL A 302 -8.29 10.54 3.61
C VAL A 302 -6.83 10.94 3.77
N ASP A 303 -6.37 11.96 3.06
CA ASP A 303 -5.02 12.51 3.18
C ASP A 303 -4.71 13.07 4.58
N GLN A 304 -5.68 13.71 5.24
CA GLN A 304 -5.53 14.17 6.63
C GLN A 304 -5.50 12.98 7.61
N ALA A 305 -6.32 11.94 7.38
CA ALA A 305 -6.28 10.74 8.21
C ALA A 305 -4.95 9.98 8.05
N CYS A 306 -4.48 9.77 6.81
CA CYS A 306 -3.18 9.18 6.52
C CYS A 306 -2.03 9.97 7.15
N ALA A 307 -2.09 11.31 7.15
CA ALA A 307 -1.10 12.17 7.81
C ALA A 307 -0.99 11.87 9.32
N TYR A 308 -2.11 11.73 10.04
CA TYR A 308 -2.09 11.31 11.45
C TYR A 308 -1.64 9.87 11.64
N GLY A 309 -2.03 8.97 10.73
CA GLY A 309 -1.62 7.56 10.76
C GLY A 309 -0.10 7.38 10.64
N ILE A 310 0.56 8.15 9.78
CA ILE A 310 2.02 8.11 9.60
C ILE A 310 2.73 8.55 10.89
N GLU A 311 2.34 9.67 11.51
CA GLU A 311 2.98 10.11 12.77
C GLU A 311 2.69 9.18 13.96
N ALA A 312 1.50 8.55 13.99
CA ALA A 312 1.20 7.51 14.96
C ALA A 312 2.09 6.27 14.76
N LEU A 313 2.35 5.87 13.51
CA LEU A 313 3.23 4.74 13.18
C LEU A 313 4.70 5.04 13.46
N GLU A 314 5.17 6.29 13.29
CA GLU A 314 6.50 6.71 13.77
C GLU A 314 6.63 6.57 15.30
N ALA A 315 5.60 6.96 16.05
CA ALA A 315 5.56 6.79 17.51
C ALA A 315 5.50 5.31 17.93
N LEU A 316 4.65 4.50 17.30
CA LEU A 316 4.54 3.06 17.56
C LEU A 316 5.85 2.34 17.21
N GLY A 317 6.48 2.64 16.08
CA GLY A 317 7.78 2.06 15.70
C GLY A 317 8.90 2.37 16.71
N HIS A 318 8.88 3.55 17.34
CA HIS A 318 9.81 3.91 18.41
C HIS A 318 9.62 3.06 19.69
N LEU A 319 8.38 2.68 20.01
CA LEU A 319 8.02 1.78 21.11
C LEU A 319 8.34 0.32 20.78
N HIS A 320 7.97 -0.13 19.57
CA HIS A 320 8.24 -1.49 19.09
C HIS A 320 9.75 -1.80 19.10
N GLY A 321 10.57 -0.85 18.63
CA GLY A 321 12.03 -0.91 18.72
C GLY A 321 12.63 -0.86 20.14
N ARG A 322 11.80 -0.79 21.19
CA ARG A 322 12.15 -0.87 22.62
C ARG A 322 11.51 -2.06 23.34
N ASN A 323 10.94 -3.03 22.61
CA ASN A 323 10.18 -4.15 23.17
C ASN A 323 8.91 -3.70 23.92
N LEU A 324 8.29 -2.59 23.52
CA LEU A 324 7.07 -2.03 24.10
C LEU A 324 5.91 -2.03 23.09
N LEU A 325 4.68 -2.17 23.59
CA LEU A 325 3.42 -2.10 22.83
C LEU A 325 2.53 -0.97 23.35
N TYR A 326 1.69 -0.39 22.50
CA TYR A 326 0.81 0.72 22.88
C TYR A 326 -0.59 0.28 23.34
N CYS A 327 -1.11 -0.81 22.77
CA CYS A 327 -2.33 -1.56 23.12
C CYS A 327 -3.68 -0.81 23.00
N ASP A 328 -3.73 0.52 23.06
CA ASP A 328 -4.98 1.30 23.07
C ASP A 328 -4.91 2.54 22.16
N PHE A 329 -4.39 2.41 20.92
CA PHE A 329 -4.40 3.51 19.97
C PHE A 329 -5.80 3.73 19.37
N LYS A 330 -6.31 4.95 19.53
CA LYS A 330 -7.67 5.37 19.14
C LYS A 330 -7.78 6.89 19.11
N VAL A 331 -8.87 7.42 18.53
CA VAL A 331 -9.10 8.86 18.38
C VAL A 331 -9.14 9.67 19.68
N ASP A 332 -9.42 9.03 20.83
CA ASP A 332 -9.34 9.64 22.16
C ASP A 332 -7.89 9.90 22.62
N ASN A 333 -6.96 9.03 22.25
CA ASN A 333 -5.63 8.94 22.87
C ASN A 333 -4.53 9.67 22.06
N ALA A 334 -4.91 10.40 21.02
CA ALA A 334 -4.01 11.18 20.18
C ALA A 334 -4.51 12.62 20.02
N ILE A 335 -3.65 13.60 20.32
CA ILE A 335 -3.92 15.05 20.25
C ILE A 335 -3.10 15.69 19.13
N GLN A 336 -3.75 16.46 18.26
CA GLN A 336 -3.05 17.42 17.40
C GLN A 336 -2.76 18.71 18.20
N SER A 337 -1.50 19.12 18.17
CA SER A 337 -0.97 20.35 18.75
C SER A 337 -0.17 21.07 17.66
N GLU A 338 -0.62 22.25 17.21
CA GLU A 338 -0.02 22.99 16.09
C GLU A 338 0.08 22.10 14.84
N ASP A 339 1.29 21.84 14.35
CA ASP A 339 1.57 21.03 13.16
C ASP A 339 1.87 19.55 13.45
N GLN A 340 1.79 19.09 14.71
CA GLN A 340 2.21 17.75 15.18
C GLN A 340 1.10 16.95 15.87
N LEU A 341 1.15 15.62 15.76
CA LEU A 341 0.37 14.67 16.56
C LEU A 341 1.17 14.16 17.77
N LYS A 342 0.53 14.05 18.93
CA LYS A 342 1.08 13.43 20.16
C LYS A 342 0.15 12.37 20.73
N LEU A 343 0.68 11.19 21.03
CA LEU A 343 0.01 10.13 21.80
C LEU A 343 0.06 10.48 23.30
N ILE A 344 -1.09 10.41 24.00
CA ILE A 344 -1.26 11.00 25.34
C ILE A 344 -1.64 10.02 26.46
N ASP A 345 -2.05 8.78 26.15
CA ASP A 345 -2.35 7.80 27.19
C ASP A 345 -1.33 6.67 27.22
N MET A 346 -0.41 6.71 28.18
CA MET A 346 0.58 5.65 28.41
C MET A 346 0.06 4.58 29.39
N GLY A 347 -1.22 4.62 29.79
CA GLY A 347 -1.78 3.75 30.83
C GLY A 347 -1.84 2.26 30.48
N ALA A 348 -2.02 1.94 29.19
CA ALA A 348 -2.05 0.58 28.63
C ALA A 348 -0.71 0.12 28.03
N VAL A 349 0.31 1.00 28.00
CA VAL A 349 1.62 0.69 27.43
C VAL A 349 2.32 -0.36 28.30
N ARG A 350 2.70 -1.47 27.67
CA ARG A 350 3.33 -2.63 28.32
C ARG A 350 4.53 -3.15 27.51
N ARG A 351 5.24 -4.13 28.06
CA ARG A 351 6.32 -4.82 27.36
C ARG A 351 5.77 -5.95 26.47
N MET A 352 6.53 -6.38 25.47
CA MET A 352 6.20 -7.57 24.67
C MET A 352 6.47 -8.88 25.42
N ASP A 353 7.33 -8.86 26.45
CA ASP A 353 7.69 -10.00 27.31
C ASP A 353 6.98 -9.94 28.68
N ASP A 354 5.74 -9.44 28.69
CA ASP A 354 4.86 -9.36 29.85
C ASP A 354 3.62 -10.22 29.59
N ASP A 355 3.46 -11.29 30.38
CA ASP A 355 2.34 -12.24 30.30
C ASP A 355 1.39 -12.14 31.51
N GLU A 356 1.75 -11.36 32.54
CA GLU A 356 1.04 -11.32 33.83
C GLU A 356 0.13 -10.09 33.98
N SER A 357 0.44 -8.97 33.31
CA SER A 357 -0.38 -7.75 33.43
C SER A 357 -1.76 -7.89 32.79
N ALA A 358 -2.76 -7.27 33.41
CA ALA A 358 -4.09 -7.14 32.84
C ALA A 358 -4.03 -6.43 31.46
N ILE A 359 -4.55 -7.09 30.43
CA ILE A 359 -4.64 -6.53 29.08
C ILE A 359 -5.79 -5.53 29.01
N TYR A 360 -5.53 -4.34 28.48
CA TYR A 360 -6.52 -3.29 28.25
C TYR A 360 -6.72 -3.07 26.75
N GLY A 361 -7.93 -2.70 26.36
CA GLY A 361 -8.28 -2.37 24.98
C GLY A 361 -9.68 -1.76 24.87
N THR A 362 -10.01 -1.24 23.69
CA THR A 362 -11.31 -0.61 23.41
C THR A 362 -12.06 -1.40 22.33
N VAL A 363 -13.29 -1.82 22.63
CA VAL A 363 -14.18 -2.56 21.70
C VAL A 363 -14.33 -1.79 20.37
N GLY A 364 -14.14 -2.47 19.25
CA GLY A 364 -14.17 -1.89 17.91
C GLY A 364 -12.85 -1.23 17.46
N TYR A 365 -11.82 -1.20 18.31
CA TYR A 365 -10.44 -0.82 17.98
C TYR A 365 -9.45 -1.96 18.21
N GLN A 366 -9.58 -2.69 19.33
CA GLN A 366 -8.73 -3.82 19.69
C GLN A 366 -8.85 -4.94 18.66
N ALA A 367 -7.73 -5.62 18.37
CA ALA A 367 -7.71 -6.75 17.44
C ALA A 367 -8.29 -8.03 18.10
N PRO A 368 -9.00 -8.89 17.35
CA PRO A 368 -9.76 -10.00 17.92
C PRO A 368 -8.88 -11.04 18.62
N GLU A 369 -7.67 -11.28 18.13
CA GLU A 369 -6.76 -12.29 18.68
C GLU A 369 -6.20 -11.93 20.07
N VAL A 370 -6.28 -10.66 20.48
CA VAL A 370 -5.63 -10.16 21.71
C VAL A 370 -6.19 -10.81 22.98
N ALA A 371 -7.42 -11.33 22.94
CA ALA A 371 -8.03 -12.05 24.05
C ALA A 371 -7.52 -13.50 24.22
N GLU A 372 -6.90 -14.08 23.19
CA GLU A 372 -6.43 -15.48 23.16
C GLU A 372 -4.91 -15.61 23.04
N LEU A 373 -4.26 -14.74 22.24
CA LEU A 373 -2.83 -14.73 21.96
C LEU A 373 -2.06 -13.60 22.68
N GLY A 374 -2.78 -12.69 23.34
CA GLY A 374 -2.20 -11.47 23.92
C GLY A 374 -1.91 -10.37 22.89
N PRO A 375 -1.53 -9.16 23.35
CA PRO A 375 -1.21 -8.05 22.47
C PRO A 375 0.17 -8.24 21.81
N SER A 376 0.26 -7.82 20.55
CA SER A 376 1.43 -7.94 19.67
C SER A 376 1.62 -6.69 18.80
N VAL A 377 2.74 -6.61 18.08
CA VAL A 377 2.96 -5.58 17.04
C VAL A 377 1.80 -5.59 16.02
N ALA A 378 1.40 -6.77 15.57
CA ALA A 378 0.28 -6.95 14.64
C ALA A 378 -1.07 -6.45 15.20
N SER A 379 -1.26 -6.48 16.52
CA SER A 379 -2.46 -5.92 17.17
C SER A 379 -2.42 -4.39 17.29
N ASP A 380 -1.25 -3.79 17.53
CA ASP A 380 -1.10 -2.32 17.51
C ASP A 380 -1.43 -1.77 16.11
N LEU A 381 -0.94 -2.42 15.05
CA LEU A 381 -1.17 -1.99 13.66
C LEU A 381 -2.63 -2.15 13.22
N TYR A 382 -3.33 -3.16 13.74
CA TYR A 382 -4.78 -3.29 13.61
C TYR A 382 -5.50 -2.07 14.18
N THR A 383 -5.15 -1.62 15.40
CA THR A 383 -5.78 -0.44 16.02
C THR A 383 -5.55 0.86 15.23
N VAL A 384 -4.42 0.98 14.50
CA VAL A 384 -4.15 2.08 13.58
C VAL A 384 -5.14 2.07 12.41
N ALA A 385 -5.34 0.93 11.76
CA ALA A 385 -6.30 0.82 10.66
C ALA A 385 -7.75 1.03 11.10
N ARG A 386 -8.16 0.50 12.26
CA ARG A 386 -9.47 0.80 12.85
C ARG A 386 -9.65 2.31 13.07
N THR A 387 -8.63 2.99 13.58
CA THR A 387 -8.64 4.45 13.78
C THR A 387 -8.75 5.20 12.45
N LEU A 388 -7.99 4.80 11.42
CA LEU A 388 -8.07 5.39 10.08
C LEU A 388 -9.45 5.22 9.42
N ALA A 389 -10.05 4.03 9.52
CA ALA A 389 -11.41 3.77 9.04
C ALA A 389 -12.43 4.68 9.74
N ILE A 390 -12.40 4.74 11.07
CA ILE A 390 -13.30 5.57 11.89
C ILE A 390 -13.16 7.06 11.55
N LEU A 391 -11.95 7.55 11.23
CA LEU A 391 -11.72 8.95 10.85
C LEU A 391 -12.25 9.28 9.44
N THR A 392 -12.14 8.37 8.47
CA THR A 392 -12.32 8.66 7.03
C THR A 392 -13.73 8.50 6.49
N PHE A 393 -14.59 7.69 7.12
CA PHE A 393 -16.00 7.60 6.77
C PHE A 393 -16.90 7.53 8.01
N ASP A 394 -18.23 7.61 7.81
CA ASP A 394 -19.17 7.47 8.91
C ASP A 394 -19.41 5.99 9.26
N PHE A 395 -18.44 5.40 9.97
CA PHE A 395 -18.38 3.98 10.30
C PHE A 395 -19.43 3.59 11.36
N GLN A 396 -20.71 3.63 11.00
CA GLN A 396 -21.80 3.23 11.86
C GLN A 396 -21.71 1.74 12.20
N GLY A 397 -21.86 1.41 13.49
CA GLY A 397 -21.84 0.03 13.98
C GLY A 397 -20.45 -0.58 14.22
N TYR A 398 -19.37 0.20 14.18
CA TYR A 398 -17.99 -0.28 14.41
C TYR A 398 -17.74 -0.93 15.79
N THR A 399 -18.67 -0.79 16.75
CA THR A 399 -18.61 -1.39 18.10
C THR A 399 -19.65 -2.49 18.34
N ASN A 400 -20.40 -2.94 17.32
CA ASN A 400 -21.41 -4.00 17.49
C ASN A 400 -21.73 -4.85 16.24
N VAL A 401 -21.82 -4.25 15.06
CA VAL A 401 -22.05 -4.98 13.78
C VAL A 401 -20.72 -5.30 13.10
N TYR A 402 -19.80 -4.34 13.14
CA TYR A 402 -18.50 -4.39 12.49
C TYR A 402 -17.38 -4.31 13.53
N VAL A 403 -17.46 -5.12 14.60
CA VAL A 403 -16.47 -5.10 15.69
C VAL A 403 -15.08 -5.43 15.14
N ASP A 404 -14.97 -6.57 14.47
CA ASP A 404 -13.68 -7.14 14.02
C ASP A 404 -13.48 -7.05 12.49
N ALA A 405 -14.47 -6.53 11.77
CA ALA A 405 -14.53 -6.48 10.29
C ALA A 405 -14.75 -5.05 9.76
N LEU A 406 -14.51 -4.84 8.46
CA LEU A 406 -14.82 -3.62 7.72
C LEU A 406 -16.13 -3.77 6.92
N PRO A 407 -16.83 -2.67 6.56
CA PRO A 407 -17.96 -2.73 5.64
C PRO A 407 -17.53 -3.01 4.20
N ASP A 408 -18.48 -3.52 3.41
CA ASP A 408 -18.29 -3.84 2.00
C ASP A 408 -17.93 -2.58 1.16
N PRO A 409 -16.93 -2.64 0.26
CA PRO A 409 -16.48 -1.49 -0.53
C PRO A 409 -17.56 -0.91 -1.44
N ASP A 410 -18.52 -1.70 -1.95
CA ASP A 410 -19.63 -1.17 -2.75
C ASP A 410 -20.63 -0.36 -1.91
N THR A 411 -20.57 -0.46 -0.57
CA THR A 411 -21.33 0.43 0.33
C THR A 411 -20.59 1.72 0.69
N ILE A 412 -19.25 1.77 0.59
CA ILE A 412 -18.44 2.91 1.06
C ILE A 412 -17.75 3.63 -0.11
N GLU A 413 -18.21 4.85 -0.42
CA GLU A 413 -17.66 5.72 -1.49
C GLU A 413 -16.13 5.93 -1.37
N VAL A 414 -15.63 6.07 -0.14
CA VAL A 414 -14.19 6.23 0.15
C VAL A 414 -13.38 5.01 -0.31
N PHE A 415 -13.91 3.80 -0.17
CA PHE A 415 -13.20 2.56 -0.55
C PHE A 415 -13.15 2.38 -2.06
N ARG A 416 -14.24 2.71 -2.79
CA ARG A 416 -14.22 2.73 -4.27
C ARG A 416 -13.35 3.83 -4.86
N THR A 417 -13.26 4.98 -4.19
CA THR A 417 -12.48 6.12 -4.67
C THR A 417 -10.97 5.93 -4.43
N TYR A 418 -10.60 5.22 -3.37
CA TYR A 418 -9.22 5.01 -2.95
C TYR A 418 -8.97 3.54 -2.61
N GLU A 419 -8.96 2.70 -3.65
CA GLU A 419 -8.77 1.25 -3.55
C GLU A 419 -7.51 0.88 -2.75
N SER A 420 -6.39 1.59 -2.97
CA SER A 420 -5.15 1.37 -2.23
C SER A 420 -5.29 1.64 -0.72
N PHE A 421 -6.08 2.63 -0.33
CA PHE A 421 -6.41 2.88 1.07
C PHE A 421 -7.30 1.76 1.63
N TYR A 422 -8.28 1.28 0.88
CA TYR A 422 -9.09 0.13 1.27
C TYR A 422 -8.24 -1.14 1.47
N ARG A 423 -7.40 -1.53 0.50
CA ARG A 423 -6.50 -2.69 0.62
C ARG A 423 -5.52 -2.56 1.79
N LEU A 424 -5.01 -1.36 2.08
CA LEU A 424 -4.19 -1.10 3.27
C LEU A 424 -4.95 -1.33 4.57
N LEU A 425 -6.20 -0.87 4.66
CA LEU A 425 -7.05 -1.15 5.81
C LEU A 425 -7.32 -2.64 5.95
N VAL A 426 -7.68 -3.34 4.86
CA VAL A 426 -7.92 -4.79 4.83
C VAL A 426 -6.70 -5.54 5.34
N ARG A 427 -5.51 -5.36 4.76
CA ARG A 427 -4.28 -6.05 5.21
C ARG A 427 -3.97 -5.77 6.69
N ALA A 428 -4.11 -4.52 7.15
CA ALA A 428 -3.90 -4.21 8.57
C ALA A 428 -4.99 -4.77 9.51
N THR A 429 -6.17 -5.11 9.00
CA THR A 429 -7.28 -5.71 9.76
C THR A 429 -7.51 -7.21 9.48
N ASP A 430 -6.57 -7.90 8.83
CA ASP A 430 -6.69 -9.33 8.56
C ASP A 430 -6.90 -10.12 9.88
N PRO A 431 -7.88 -11.03 9.97
CA PRO A 431 -8.06 -11.89 11.15
C PRO A 431 -6.81 -12.69 11.53
N ASP A 432 -5.97 -13.03 10.56
CA ASP A 432 -4.67 -13.70 10.76
C ASP A 432 -3.58 -12.64 11.01
N PRO A 433 -2.98 -12.57 12.22
CA PRO A 433 -1.99 -11.55 12.55
C PRO A 433 -0.70 -11.67 11.74
N GLU A 434 -0.37 -12.84 11.18
CA GLU A 434 0.85 -13.05 10.37
C GLU A 434 0.74 -12.44 8.97
N ARG A 435 -0.49 -12.15 8.48
CA ARG A 435 -0.74 -11.54 7.16
C ARG A 435 -0.67 -10.01 7.17
N ARG A 436 -0.72 -9.41 8.36
CA ARG A 436 -0.69 -7.96 8.54
C ARG A 436 0.68 -7.39 8.16
N PHE A 437 0.87 -6.08 8.35
CA PHE A 437 2.19 -5.47 8.22
C PHE A 437 3.11 -6.00 9.34
N ALA A 438 4.33 -6.41 8.99
CA ALA A 438 5.30 -7.00 9.93
C ALA A 438 5.93 -5.95 10.85
N SER A 439 5.81 -4.65 10.52
CA SER A 439 6.26 -3.55 11.38
C SER A 439 5.50 -2.25 11.12
N ALA A 440 5.52 -1.34 12.11
CA ALA A 440 5.02 0.01 11.95
C ALA A 440 5.74 0.79 10.83
N ALA A 441 7.02 0.50 10.57
CA ALA A 441 7.80 1.13 9.50
C ALA A 441 7.30 0.70 8.10
N GLU A 442 7.02 -0.59 7.89
CA GLU A 442 6.43 -1.10 6.65
C GLU A 442 5.05 -0.48 6.40
N MET A 443 4.19 -0.46 7.44
CA MET A 443 2.86 0.15 7.34
C MET A 443 2.95 1.66 7.07
N ALA A 444 3.90 2.38 7.68
CA ALA A 444 4.09 3.81 7.46
C ALA A 444 4.56 4.12 6.04
N GLU A 445 5.44 3.30 5.47
CA GLU A 445 5.89 3.47 4.09
C GLU A 445 4.75 3.20 3.09
N GLN A 446 4.01 2.10 3.27
CA GLN A 446 2.85 1.79 2.41
C GLN A 446 1.74 2.85 2.55
N LEU A 447 1.46 3.33 3.77
CA LEU A 447 0.53 4.44 4.01
C LEU A 447 1.01 5.76 3.39
N THR A 448 2.32 5.98 3.30
CA THR A 448 2.91 7.13 2.59
C THR A 448 2.76 6.98 1.07
N GLY A 449 2.86 5.76 0.52
CA GLY A 449 2.53 5.47 -0.88
C GLY A 449 1.07 5.76 -1.21
N VAL A 450 0.14 5.21 -0.40
CA VAL A 450 -1.30 5.52 -0.47
C VAL A 450 -1.56 7.02 -0.37
N LEU A 451 -0.91 7.72 0.55
CA LEU A 451 -1.06 9.17 0.71
C LEU A 451 -0.65 9.95 -0.55
N ARG A 452 0.43 9.56 -1.23
CA ARG A 452 0.86 10.20 -2.48
C ARG A 452 -0.20 10.06 -3.57
N GLU A 453 -0.80 8.88 -3.71
CA GLU A 453 -1.88 8.58 -4.65
C GLU A 453 -3.14 9.39 -4.35
N VAL A 454 -3.64 9.34 -3.10
CA VAL A 454 -4.80 10.13 -2.64
C VAL A 454 -4.61 11.62 -2.91
N VAL A 455 -3.44 12.17 -2.58
CA VAL A 455 -3.13 13.59 -2.82
C VAL A 455 -3.00 13.89 -4.31
N ALA A 456 -2.43 12.99 -5.12
CA ALA A 456 -2.31 13.18 -6.57
C ALA A 456 -3.69 13.22 -7.24
N LEU A 457 -4.57 12.26 -6.93
CA LEU A 457 -5.95 12.22 -7.40
C LEU A 457 -6.74 13.47 -6.99
N ARG A 458 -6.68 13.88 -5.71
CA ARG A 458 -7.42 15.04 -5.20
C ARG A 458 -6.92 16.40 -5.71
N SER A 459 -5.63 16.52 -6.05
CA SER A 459 -5.04 17.80 -6.45
C SER A 459 -4.73 17.94 -7.94
N GLY A 460 -4.86 16.86 -8.72
CA GLY A 460 -4.44 16.81 -10.13
C GLY A 460 -2.93 17.03 -10.32
N ARG A 461 -2.12 16.84 -9.27
CA ARG A 461 -0.68 17.11 -9.25
C ARG A 461 0.08 15.86 -8.80
N PRO A 462 0.90 15.26 -9.67
CA PRO A 462 1.73 14.11 -9.35
C PRO A 462 2.56 14.25 -8.08
N ARG A 463 2.74 13.11 -7.40
CA ARG A 463 3.53 12.96 -6.17
C ARG A 463 4.54 11.82 -6.31
N PRO A 464 5.44 11.90 -7.31
CA PRO A 464 6.37 10.82 -7.67
C PRO A 464 7.34 10.49 -6.53
N ALA A 465 7.78 9.23 -6.46
CA ALA A 465 8.67 8.76 -5.41
C ALA A 465 9.47 7.51 -5.80
N LEU A 466 10.65 7.33 -5.20
CA LEU A 466 11.41 6.09 -5.29
C LEU A 466 10.85 5.08 -4.30
N SER A 467 10.35 3.94 -4.81
CA SER A 467 10.02 2.75 -4.01
C SER A 467 11.28 2.12 -3.38
N THR A 468 11.14 1.55 -2.18
CA THR A 468 12.16 0.67 -1.57
C THR A 468 12.03 -0.79 -2.00
N LEU A 469 10.85 -1.23 -2.44
CA LEU A 469 10.58 -2.61 -2.88
C LEU A 469 10.89 -2.82 -4.37
N PHE A 470 10.73 -1.79 -5.20
CA PHE A 470 10.93 -1.83 -6.65
C PHE A 470 11.97 -0.80 -7.13
N GLY A 471 12.66 -1.14 -8.21
CA GLY A 471 13.41 -0.19 -9.03
C GLY A 471 12.50 0.65 -9.93
N ALA A 472 13.10 1.58 -10.68
CA ALA A 472 12.39 2.31 -11.72
C ALA A 472 12.02 1.41 -12.92
N GLU A 473 11.14 1.90 -13.80
CA GLU A 473 10.84 1.27 -15.09
C GLU A 473 12.13 1.11 -15.94
N PRO A 474 12.59 -0.13 -16.25
CA PRO A 474 13.85 -0.36 -16.98
C PRO A 474 13.84 0.13 -18.44
N ARG A 475 12.66 0.23 -19.07
CA ARG A 475 12.45 0.78 -20.42
C ARG A 475 10.97 1.05 -20.64
N VAL A 476 10.64 2.00 -21.51
CA VAL A 476 9.26 2.23 -21.99
C VAL A 476 9.06 1.47 -23.30
N VAL A 477 7.89 0.84 -23.48
CA VAL A 477 7.53 0.05 -24.68
C VAL A 477 6.29 0.62 -25.39
N ASP A 478 5.92 0.02 -26.53
CA ASP A 478 4.68 0.28 -27.29
C ASP A 478 4.39 1.77 -27.64
N THR A 479 5.43 2.59 -27.72
CA THR A 479 5.30 4.04 -28.00
C THR A 479 4.82 4.36 -29.42
N GLU A 480 4.93 3.43 -30.36
CA GLU A 480 4.38 3.55 -31.72
C GLU A 480 2.92 3.02 -31.76
N LEU A 481 2.01 3.70 -31.06
CA LEU A 481 0.62 3.29 -30.79
C LEU A 481 -0.25 2.89 -32.00
N PHE A 482 0.07 3.33 -33.21
CA PHE A 482 -0.77 3.13 -34.40
C PHE A 482 -0.03 2.29 -35.44
N ALA A 483 -0.74 1.32 -36.03
CA ALA A 483 -0.17 0.46 -37.07
C ALA A 483 0.39 1.27 -38.26
N PRO A 484 1.40 0.77 -38.99
CA PRO A 484 1.90 1.42 -40.21
C PRO A 484 0.78 1.73 -41.21
N GLN A 485 0.78 2.94 -41.78
CA GLN A 485 -0.27 3.35 -42.70
C GLN A 485 -0.17 2.58 -44.02
N THR A 486 -1.20 1.80 -44.31
CA THR A 486 -1.35 1.00 -45.53
C THR A 486 -2.41 1.63 -46.43
N GLY A 487 -2.03 1.90 -47.69
CA GLY A 487 -2.79 2.70 -48.65
C GLY A 487 -2.25 4.13 -48.82
N ASP A 488 -2.91 4.92 -49.67
CA ASP A 488 -2.60 6.35 -49.86
C ASP A 488 -3.13 7.20 -48.68
N VAL A 489 -2.49 8.35 -48.45
CA VAL A 489 -2.81 9.26 -47.32
C VAL A 489 -4.11 10.06 -47.49
N SER A 490 -4.70 10.04 -48.68
CA SER A 490 -5.93 10.74 -49.04
C SER A 490 -6.79 9.79 -49.86
N SER A 491 -7.96 9.46 -49.32
CA SER A 491 -8.95 8.54 -49.90
C SER A 491 -9.75 9.15 -51.05
N LEU A 492 -9.86 10.49 -51.11
CA LEU A 492 -10.61 11.21 -52.14
C LEU A 492 -9.69 11.92 -53.16
N GLY A 493 -8.45 12.25 -52.77
CA GLY A 493 -7.52 13.05 -53.57
C GLY A 493 -6.62 12.27 -54.51
N GLY A 494 -6.51 10.94 -54.34
CA GLY A 494 -5.72 10.07 -55.20
C GLY A 494 -6.19 10.07 -56.66
N ARG A 495 -5.33 9.60 -57.57
CA ARG A 495 -5.67 9.43 -58.99
C ARG A 495 -5.32 8.03 -59.47
N ASP A 496 -6.22 7.45 -60.24
CA ASP A 496 -5.94 6.25 -61.03
C ASP A 496 -4.89 6.54 -62.11
N THR A 497 -3.63 6.21 -61.79
CA THR A 497 -2.56 6.02 -62.78
C THR A 497 -2.81 4.70 -63.50
N GLY A 498 -3.78 4.70 -64.44
CA GLY A 498 -4.37 3.51 -65.02
C GLY A 498 -3.37 2.55 -65.69
N ALA A 499 -3.09 1.43 -65.04
CA ALA A 499 -2.05 0.46 -65.41
C ALA A 499 -2.58 -0.96 -65.68
N SER A 500 -3.61 -1.12 -66.52
CA SER A 500 -4.08 -2.45 -66.99
C SER A 500 -4.86 -2.44 -68.31
N ARG A 501 -4.52 -1.55 -69.26
CA ARG A 501 -5.12 -1.57 -70.61
C ARG A 501 -4.56 -2.72 -71.46
N GLY A 502 -5.13 -3.92 -71.28
CA GLY A 502 -4.85 -5.10 -72.10
C GLY A 502 -5.17 -4.86 -73.59
N LEU A 503 -4.41 -5.50 -74.48
CA LEU A 503 -4.51 -5.32 -75.93
C LEU A 503 -5.84 -5.86 -76.50
N PRO A 504 -6.44 -5.19 -77.52
CA PRO A 504 -7.76 -5.55 -78.03
C PRO A 504 -7.75 -6.80 -78.94
N GLY A 505 -8.15 -7.95 -78.39
CA GLY A 505 -8.42 -9.16 -79.16
C GLY A 505 -9.62 -9.03 -80.11
N ARG A 506 -9.52 -9.60 -81.32
CA ARG A 506 -10.57 -9.55 -82.36
C ARG A 506 -11.81 -10.39 -82.01
N ARG A 507 -12.99 -9.91 -82.45
CA ARG A 507 -14.29 -10.62 -82.37
C ARG A 507 -14.34 -11.92 -83.20
N ARG A 508 -14.80 -13.02 -82.57
CA ARG A 508 -15.67 -14.12 -83.10
C ARG A 508 -15.96 -15.09 -81.94
N GLY A 509 -17.14 -15.67 -81.73
CA GLY A 509 -18.46 -15.45 -82.34
C GLY A 509 -19.45 -16.58 -81.99
N GLY A 510 -20.62 -16.27 -81.41
CA GLY A 510 -21.60 -17.25 -80.89
C GLY A 510 -21.29 -17.73 -79.45
N ARG A 511 -22.21 -18.29 -78.67
CA ARG A 511 -23.65 -18.63 -78.89
C ARG A 511 -24.42 -18.50 -77.55
N ARG A 512 -25.75 -18.26 -77.57
CA ARG A 512 -26.60 -18.06 -76.37
C ARG A 512 -27.28 -19.37 -75.92
N THR A 513 -27.29 -19.64 -74.60
CA THR A 513 -28.33 -20.29 -73.73
C THR A 513 -27.68 -20.54 -72.35
N ALA A 514 -28.16 -20.18 -71.15
CA ALA A 514 -29.49 -20.01 -70.52
C ALA A 514 -29.97 -21.23 -69.70
N SER A 515 -30.50 -20.99 -68.48
CA SER A 515 -30.80 -21.94 -67.38
C SER A 515 -29.58 -22.65 -66.75
N GLY A 516 -29.62 -23.17 -65.51
CA GLY A 516 -30.70 -23.21 -64.52
C GLY A 516 -30.23 -23.64 -63.10
N THR A 517 -31.05 -23.38 -62.10
CA THR A 517 -30.86 -23.47 -60.63
C THR A 517 -30.47 -24.81 -59.98
N ALA A 518 -29.68 -24.70 -58.89
CA ALA A 518 -29.69 -25.49 -57.64
C ALA A 518 -29.17 -26.96 -57.58
N GLY A 519 -28.64 -27.34 -56.40
CA GLY A 519 -28.32 -28.73 -56.00
C GLY A 519 -27.03 -28.90 -55.18
N HIS A 520 -27.12 -29.42 -53.94
CA HIS A 520 -25.96 -29.91 -53.17
C HIS A 520 -25.64 -31.38 -53.53
N LEU A 521 -24.37 -31.80 -53.49
CA LEU A 521 -23.84 -32.83 -52.56
C LEU A 521 -22.38 -33.25 -52.84
N ALA A 522 -21.65 -33.52 -51.76
CA ALA A 522 -20.51 -34.45 -51.57
C ALA A 522 -19.15 -34.28 -52.30
N ASP A 523 -18.11 -34.67 -51.54
CA ASP A 523 -16.70 -34.96 -51.85
C ASP A 523 -16.52 -36.11 -52.89
N PRO A 524 -15.32 -36.39 -53.49
CA PRO A 524 -14.00 -36.32 -52.83
C PRO A 524 -12.74 -35.91 -53.65
N ALA A 525 -11.61 -35.89 -52.91
CA ALA A 525 -10.26 -36.35 -53.29
C ALA A 525 -9.15 -35.32 -53.68
N ARG A 526 -8.00 -35.48 -53.01
CA ARG A 526 -6.69 -34.88 -53.34
C ARG A 526 -6.02 -35.59 -54.53
N PRO A 527 -5.25 -34.87 -55.35
CA PRO A 527 -4.02 -35.36 -55.96
C PRO A 527 -2.75 -34.77 -55.31
N VAL A 528 -1.60 -35.41 -55.54
CA VAL A 528 -0.28 -35.08 -54.96
C VAL A 528 0.62 -34.38 -55.98
N ALA A 529 1.55 -33.54 -55.51
CA ALA A 529 2.50 -32.80 -56.36
C ALA A 529 3.61 -33.70 -56.96
N PRO A 530 4.12 -33.39 -58.18
CA PRO A 530 5.11 -34.21 -58.86
C PRO A 530 6.57 -33.80 -58.62
N GLY A 531 7.45 -34.81 -58.50
CA GLY A 531 8.68 -34.96 -59.30
C GLY A 531 9.85 -33.98 -59.08
N ALA A 532 10.98 -34.52 -58.61
CA ALA A 532 12.30 -33.85 -58.59
C ALA A 532 13.31 -34.52 -59.56
N VAL A 533 14.36 -33.79 -59.94
CA VAL A 533 15.53 -34.25 -60.72
C VAL A 533 16.79 -33.42 -60.37
N ALA A 534 18.05 -33.86 -60.53
CA ALA A 534 18.68 -35.20 -60.42
C ALA A 534 20.23 -35.10 -60.56
N SER A 535 21.02 -35.59 -59.58
CA SER A 535 22.44 -36.06 -59.64
C SER A 535 22.94 -36.32 -58.20
N ALA A 536 23.55 -37.45 -57.77
CA ALA A 536 24.73 -38.22 -58.25
C ALA A 536 26.07 -37.60 -57.76
N VAL A 537 27.11 -38.33 -57.27
CA VAL A 537 27.56 -39.74 -57.46
C VAL A 537 28.19 -40.34 -56.16
N ALA A 538 28.15 -41.68 -55.99
CA ALA A 538 28.88 -42.65 -55.11
C ALA A 538 29.72 -42.19 -53.88
N GLY A 539 29.85 -42.94 -52.76
CA GLY A 539 29.45 -44.32 -52.36
C GLY A 539 29.82 -44.55 -50.86
N ALA A 540 29.90 -45.76 -50.25
CA ALA A 540 29.69 -47.14 -50.71
C ALA A 540 29.24 -48.09 -49.54
N LEU A 541 29.84 -49.27 -49.35
CA LEU A 541 29.40 -50.42 -48.49
C LEU A 541 30.62 -51.29 -48.03
N PRO A 542 30.47 -52.42 -47.26
CA PRO A 542 29.59 -52.80 -46.12
C PRO A 542 30.44 -53.21 -44.86
N VAL A 543 30.03 -53.75 -43.69
CA VAL A 543 29.22 -54.91 -43.21
C VAL A 543 29.06 -54.75 -41.66
N GLY A 544 28.15 -55.34 -40.84
CA GLY A 544 26.94 -56.15 -41.07
C GLY A 544 26.64 -57.25 -40.00
N ALA A 545 25.51 -57.14 -39.30
CA ALA A 545 24.65 -58.20 -38.70
C ALA A 545 25.04 -59.11 -37.48
N ARG A 546 24.37 -58.88 -36.31
CA ARG A 546 23.50 -59.80 -35.48
C ARG A 546 24.01 -61.20 -34.98
N PRO A 547 23.31 -61.91 -34.03
CA PRO A 547 22.56 -61.54 -32.81
C PRO A 547 22.71 -62.51 -31.57
N HIS A 548 22.00 -62.22 -30.46
CA HIS A 548 21.59 -63.10 -29.31
C HIS A 548 22.61 -63.56 -28.22
N GLY A 549 22.08 -63.83 -27.00
CA GLY A 549 22.75 -64.40 -25.80
C GLY A 549 22.21 -65.82 -25.46
N PRO A 550 22.05 -66.28 -24.19
CA PRO A 550 22.05 -65.56 -22.88
C PRO A 550 22.80 -66.31 -21.71
N ALA A 551 22.33 -66.12 -20.45
CA ALA A 551 22.77 -66.73 -19.16
C ALA A 551 24.08 -66.18 -18.53
N GLY A 552 24.29 -66.21 -17.20
CA GLY A 552 23.43 -66.60 -16.06
C GLY A 552 24.13 -66.36 -14.69
N SER A 553 23.35 -66.14 -13.62
CA SER A 553 23.82 -65.74 -12.25
C SER A 553 24.44 -66.90 -11.42
N PRO A 554 25.14 -66.66 -10.28
CA PRO A 554 24.44 -66.35 -9.02
C PRO A 554 25.17 -65.44 -7.98
N SER A 555 24.38 -65.10 -6.95
CA SER A 555 24.63 -64.42 -5.67
C SER A 555 25.97 -64.57 -4.92
N SER A 556 26.35 -63.53 -4.16
CA SER A 556 26.48 -63.64 -2.69
C SER A 556 26.60 -62.27 -1.96
N GLY A 557 26.00 -62.19 -0.77
CA GLY A 557 26.35 -61.29 0.33
C GLY A 557 26.70 -62.15 1.56
N PRO A 558 27.32 -61.59 2.62
CA PRO A 558 26.52 -60.88 3.62
C PRO A 558 27.21 -59.61 4.17
N GLY A 559 26.57 -58.91 5.13
CA GLY A 559 27.10 -57.70 5.76
C GLY A 559 27.28 -57.80 7.27
N ALA A 560 27.88 -56.75 7.85
CA ALA A 560 27.96 -56.49 9.29
C ALA A 560 28.08 -54.98 9.56
N ALA A 561 27.75 -54.54 10.77
CA ALA A 561 27.80 -53.16 11.26
C ALA A 561 28.24 -53.19 12.75
N PRO A 562 28.21 -52.06 13.49
CA PRO A 562 28.79 -50.74 13.24
C PRO A 562 29.88 -50.41 14.30
N LEU A 563 30.49 -49.21 14.25
CA LEU A 563 31.08 -48.54 15.43
C LEU A 563 31.30 -47.04 15.15
N ALA A 564 31.45 -46.19 16.18
CA ALA A 564 31.41 -44.72 16.07
C ALA A 564 32.34 -43.97 17.06
N VAL A 565 32.73 -42.75 16.68
CA VAL A 565 33.28 -41.62 17.49
C VAL A 565 32.89 -40.35 16.69
N GLU A 566 32.11 -39.37 17.14
CA GLU A 566 32.35 -38.32 18.17
C GLU A 566 33.55 -37.38 17.87
N ALA A 567 33.52 -36.05 18.11
CA ALA A 567 32.46 -35.09 18.48
C ALA A 567 32.88 -33.66 18.01
N THR A 568 32.05 -32.60 18.02
CA THR A 568 31.78 -31.73 19.21
C THR A 568 30.78 -30.60 18.88
N HIS A 569 30.19 -30.00 19.93
CA HIS A 569 29.13 -28.96 19.87
C HIS A 569 29.66 -27.52 20.12
N VAL A 570 28.80 -26.49 19.94
CA VAL A 570 28.26 -25.66 21.05
C VAL A 570 26.92 -25.01 20.66
N ARG A 571 25.86 -25.25 21.47
CA ARG A 571 24.72 -24.33 21.73
C ARG A 571 24.12 -24.68 23.10
N GLY A 572 23.49 -23.71 23.76
CA GLY A 572 22.83 -23.85 25.06
C GLY A 572 22.42 -22.49 25.63
N SER A 573 21.56 -22.38 26.65
CA SER A 573 20.71 -23.38 27.32
C SER A 573 19.56 -22.68 28.06
N ALA A 574 18.48 -23.41 28.38
CA ALA A 574 17.42 -22.96 29.28
C ALA A 574 17.11 -24.02 30.37
N PRO A 575 16.71 -23.61 31.59
CA PRO A 575 15.99 -24.45 32.55
C PRO A 575 14.46 -24.34 32.31
N GLY A 576 13.57 -25.28 32.64
CA GLY A 576 13.72 -26.54 33.40
C GLY A 576 13.41 -26.39 34.89
N GLY A 577 12.36 -26.97 35.47
CA GLY A 577 11.26 -27.79 34.93
C GLY A 577 10.53 -28.54 36.07
N GLY A 578 9.26 -28.91 35.89
CA GLY A 578 8.51 -29.65 36.93
C GLY A 578 7.09 -30.03 36.49
N ALA A 579 6.61 -31.20 36.95
CA ALA A 579 5.31 -31.77 36.57
C ALA A 579 4.63 -32.53 37.73
N PRO A 580 3.29 -32.48 37.85
CA PRO A 580 2.50 -33.40 38.67
C PRO A 580 1.54 -34.31 37.86
N LEU A 581 0.79 -35.15 38.57
CA LEU A 581 0.05 -36.33 38.08
C LEU A 581 -1.44 -36.08 37.74
N PRO A 582 -2.11 -36.98 36.98
CA PRO A 582 -3.49 -36.78 36.49
C PRO A 582 -4.60 -37.31 37.45
N TYR A 583 -5.79 -36.70 37.35
CA TYR A 583 -7.07 -37.11 37.98
C TYR A 583 -8.27 -36.59 37.12
N PRO A 584 -9.55 -36.96 37.36
CA PRO A 584 -10.51 -37.24 36.27
C PRO A 584 -11.63 -36.20 36.07
N PRO A 585 -12.41 -36.28 34.98
CA PRO A 585 -13.46 -35.31 34.66
C PRO A 585 -14.82 -35.57 35.38
N PRO A 586 -15.57 -34.50 35.75
CA PRO A 586 -17.00 -34.56 36.09
C PRO A 586 -17.90 -34.51 34.82
N ALA A 587 -19.22 -34.64 35.00
CA ALA A 587 -20.14 -35.05 33.94
C ALA A 587 -21.23 -34.03 33.48
N HIS A 588 -21.78 -34.32 32.29
CA HIS A 588 -22.98 -33.82 31.61
C HIS A 588 -23.96 -32.85 32.33
N ALA A 589 -24.39 -31.79 31.63
CA ALA A 589 -25.75 -31.61 31.06
C ALA A 589 -26.09 -30.11 30.80
N PRO A 590 -27.14 -29.77 30.01
CA PRO A 590 -27.61 -30.36 28.75
C PRO A 590 -27.60 -29.33 27.59
N ALA A 591 -27.85 -29.76 26.35
CA ALA A 591 -27.86 -28.87 25.19
C ALA A 591 -29.24 -28.19 24.95
N SER A 592 -29.20 -26.97 24.41
CA SER A 592 -30.32 -26.35 23.67
C SER A 592 -29.81 -25.88 22.31
N GLY A 593 -30.56 -26.15 21.23
CA GLY A 593 -30.02 -26.14 19.87
C GLY A 593 -29.95 -24.78 19.18
N SER A 594 -29.07 -24.70 18.17
CA SER A 594 -29.06 -23.70 17.09
C SER A 594 -28.64 -24.41 15.79
N PRO A 595 -29.08 -23.94 14.61
CA PRO A 595 -28.91 -24.67 13.36
C PRO A 595 -27.44 -24.69 12.90
N ALA A 596 -26.99 -25.84 12.38
CA ALA A 596 -25.64 -26.01 11.90
C ALA A 596 -25.45 -25.32 10.53
N HIS A 597 -24.62 -24.27 10.48
CA HIS A 597 -23.93 -23.90 9.25
C HIS A 597 -22.74 -24.84 9.03
N ALA A 598 -22.54 -25.30 7.80
CA ALA A 598 -21.44 -26.19 7.45
C ALA A 598 -20.10 -25.45 7.45
N PRO A 599 -18.99 -26.08 7.89
CA PRO A 599 -17.67 -25.47 7.84
C PRO A 599 -17.21 -25.31 6.39
N LEU A 600 -16.66 -24.14 6.06
CA LEU A 600 -16.00 -23.89 4.79
C LEU A 600 -14.67 -24.68 4.73
N PRO A 601 -14.33 -25.33 3.60
CA PRO A 601 -13.08 -26.06 3.47
C PRO A 601 -11.90 -25.09 3.28
N GLY A 602 -10.80 -25.33 4.00
CA GLY A 602 -9.53 -24.67 3.75
C GLY A 602 -8.93 -25.02 2.37
N PRO A 603 -7.91 -24.27 1.90
CA PRO A 603 -7.35 -24.43 0.57
C PRO A 603 -6.72 -25.82 0.38
N ARG A 604 -7.29 -26.61 -0.52
CA ARG A 604 -6.67 -27.85 -1.01
C ARG A 604 -5.74 -27.52 -2.17
N ALA A 605 -4.51 -28.03 -2.11
CA ALA A 605 -3.67 -28.13 -3.29
C ALA A 605 -4.39 -28.96 -4.37
N ALA A 606 -4.42 -28.45 -5.61
CA ALA A 606 -5.06 -29.13 -6.72
C ALA A 606 -4.08 -30.09 -7.41
N GLU A 607 -4.43 -31.38 -7.52
CA GLU A 607 -3.71 -32.31 -8.38
C GLU A 607 -3.97 -32.00 -9.87
N PRO A 608 -2.98 -32.20 -10.77
CA PRO A 608 -3.10 -31.82 -12.17
C PRO A 608 -4.04 -32.75 -12.96
N VAL A 609 -5.11 -32.18 -13.52
CA VAL A 609 -6.00 -32.87 -14.45
C VAL A 609 -5.36 -32.89 -15.85
N PRO A 610 -5.22 -34.06 -16.52
CA PRO A 610 -4.66 -34.12 -17.86
C PRO A 610 -5.60 -33.53 -18.91
N GLY A 611 -5.17 -32.48 -19.60
CA GLY A 611 -5.94 -31.81 -20.66
C GLY A 611 -6.10 -32.66 -21.94
N PRO A 612 -7.15 -32.40 -22.75
CA PRO A 612 -7.37 -33.11 -24.00
C PRO A 612 -6.33 -32.76 -25.07
N ALA A 613 -6.04 -33.73 -25.96
CA ALA A 613 -5.01 -33.59 -26.98
C ALA A 613 -5.28 -32.46 -28.00
N ALA A 614 -4.24 -31.71 -28.35
CA ALA A 614 -4.36 -30.53 -29.20
C ALA A 614 -4.70 -30.85 -30.66
N GLY A 615 -5.78 -30.22 -31.16
CA GLY A 615 -5.95 -29.96 -32.59
C GLY A 615 -5.13 -28.73 -33.04
N PRO A 616 -5.01 -28.48 -34.36
CA PRO A 616 -4.26 -27.33 -34.87
C PRO A 616 -5.00 -26.02 -34.56
N TYR A 617 -4.53 -25.30 -33.54
CA TYR A 617 -5.07 -24.00 -33.15
C TYR A 617 -4.86 -22.95 -34.24
N ALA A 618 -5.95 -22.27 -34.62
CA ALA A 618 -5.83 -20.87 -35.05
C ALA A 618 -5.54 -20.02 -33.81
N GLY A 619 -4.56 -19.11 -33.89
CA GLY A 619 -4.19 -18.27 -32.75
C GLY A 619 -5.35 -17.36 -32.30
N PRO A 620 -5.43 -17.02 -31.00
CA PRO A 620 -6.45 -16.11 -30.49
C PRO A 620 -6.31 -14.73 -31.13
N ALA A 621 -7.43 -14.04 -31.31
CA ALA A 621 -7.41 -12.62 -31.61
C ALA A 621 -6.88 -11.87 -30.38
N GLY A 622 -5.98 -10.90 -30.58
CA GLY A 622 -5.53 -10.02 -29.49
C GLY A 622 -6.67 -9.12 -28.97
N PRO A 623 -6.43 -8.34 -27.89
CA PRO A 623 -7.48 -7.54 -27.23
C PRO A 623 -8.14 -6.48 -28.14
N TYR A 624 -7.52 -6.17 -29.29
CA TYR A 624 -8.04 -5.27 -30.33
C TYR A 624 -8.51 -6.01 -31.60
N GLY A 625 -8.93 -7.27 -31.46
CA GLY A 625 -9.44 -8.11 -32.54
C GLY A 625 -8.38 -8.61 -33.54
N SER A 626 -8.82 -9.43 -34.49
CA SER A 626 -7.96 -10.17 -35.44
C SER A 626 -7.19 -9.32 -36.46
N ALA A 627 -7.29 -7.99 -36.39
CA ALA A 627 -6.59 -7.04 -37.25
C ALA A 627 -6.19 -5.73 -36.53
N GLY A 628 -6.15 -5.72 -35.19
CA GLY A 628 -5.87 -4.51 -34.40
C GLY A 628 -6.92 -3.39 -34.57
N ARG A 629 -8.15 -3.74 -34.97
CA ARG A 629 -9.26 -2.81 -35.23
C ARG A 629 -10.12 -2.64 -33.98
N THR A 630 -10.03 -1.46 -33.41
CA THR A 630 -10.87 -0.97 -32.31
C THR A 630 -12.34 -0.80 -32.72
N ALA A 631 -13.24 -0.68 -31.74
CA ALA A 631 -14.65 -0.37 -31.97
C ALA A 631 -14.85 0.96 -32.73
N GLY A 632 -14.00 1.96 -32.46
CA GLY A 632 -13.93 3.23 -33.18
C GLY A 632 -13.27 3.16 -34.57
N GLY A 633 -13.05 1.96 -35.11
CA GLY A 633 -12.50 1.71 -36.45
C GLY A 633 -10.99 1.91 -36.60
N VAL A 634 -10.31 2.45 -35.59
CA VAL A 634 -8.86 2.74 -35.59
C VAL A 634 -8.06 1.44 -35.58
N ARG A 635 -7.03 1.38 -36.44
CA ARG A 635 -5.96 0.38 -36.41
C ARG A 635 -4.84 0.80 -35.46
N LEU A 636 -4.90 0.27 -34.24
CA LEU A 636 -3.79 0.33 -33.29
C LEU A 636 -2.65 -0.62 -33.74
N ALA A 637 -1.45 -0.40 -33.22
CA ALA A 637 -0.39 -1.40 -33.30
C ALA A 637 -0.76 -2.65 -32.48
N LEU A 638 -0.17 -3.79 -32.79
CA LEU A 638 -0.28 -4.98 -31.94
C LEU A 638 0.50 -4.73 -30.65
N PHE A 639 -0.14 -4.92 -29.50
CA PHE A 639 0.46 -4.77 -28.18
C PHE A 639 1.41 -5.95 -27.89
N ASP A 640 2.71 -5.69 -27.67
CA ASP A 640 3.66 -6.74 -27.27
C ASP A 640 3.63 -6.90 -25.74
N ALA A 641 2.62 -7.64 -25.25
CA ALA A 641 2.45 -7.97 -23.83
C ALA A 641 3.70 -8.61 -23.19
N ARG A 642 4.56 -9.29 -23.97
CA ARG A 642 5.85 -9.82 -23.50
C ARG A 642 6.91 -8.72 -23.38
N ALA A 643 6.97 -7.78 -24.33
CA ALA A 643 7.87 -6.63 -24.20
C ALA A 643 7.49 -5.78 -22.98
N ALA A 644 6.18 -5.61 -22.73
CA ALA A 644 5.60 -4.89 -21.60
C ALA A 644 5.81 -5.59 -20.25
N SER A 645 5.55 -6.90 -20.12
CA SER A 645 5.81 -7.63 -18.88
C SER A 645 7.30 -7.67 -18.52
N LEU A 646 8.19 -7.74 -19.52
CA LEU A 646 9.63 -7.60 -19.32
C LEU A 646 10.12 -6.15 -19.14
N ALA A 647 9.25 -5.17 -19.40
CA ALA A 647 9.47 -3.75 -19.10
C ALA A 647 8.95 -3.36 -17.70
N LEU A 648 8.19 -4.22 -17.01
CA LEU A 648 7.77 -3.97 -15.63
C LEU A 648 8.98 -3.77 -14.69
N PRO A 649 8.82 -2.99 -13.60
CA PRO A 649 9.82 -2.82 -12.58
C PRO A 649 10.48 -4.13 -12.09
N VAL A 650 11.72 -4.02 -11.66
CA VAL A 650 12.44 -5.12 -11.01
C VAL A 650 12.27 -4.95 -9.50
N PRO A 651 11.91 -6.00 -8.74
CA PRO A 651 12.09 -5.99 -7.29
C PRO A 651 13.53 -5.61 -6.93
N ARG A 652 13.73 -4.88 -5.84
CA ARG A 652 15.07 -4.55 -5.36
C ARG A 652 15.73 -5.77 -4.73
N VAL A 653 17.04 -5.87 -4.95
CA VAL A 653 17.88 -6.87 -4.30
C VAL A 653 17.95 -6.57 -2.82
N ASP A 654 17.64 -7.57 -1.99
CA ASP A 654 17.80 -7.51 -0.53
C ASP A 654 19.24 -7.19 -0.14
N ALA A 655 19.42 -6.15 0.67
CA ALA A 655 20.75 -5.71 1.12
C ALA A 655 21.43 -6.70 2.09
N THR A 656 20.69 -7.68 2.61
CA THR A 656 21.19 -8.77 3.46
C THR A 656 21.58 -10.04 2.69
N ASP A 657 21.23 -10.14 1.40
CA ASP A 657 21.59 -11.29 0.57
C ASP A 657 23.12 -11.42 0.43
N PRO A 658 23.72 -12.61 0.63
CA PRO A 658 25.18 -12.81 0.52
C PRO A 658 25.80 -12.35 -0.81
N ASN A 659 24.99 -12.33 -1.89
CA ASN A 659 25.40 -11.96 -3.23
C ASN A 659 24.98 -10.53 -3.62
N ALA A 660 24.36 -9.75 -2.72
CA ALA A 660 23.88 -8.40 -3.01
C ALA A 660 24.97 -7.47 -3.58
N GLY A 661 26.18 -7.52 -3.01
CA GLY A 661 27.32 -6.74 -3.50
C GLY A 661 27.84 -7.16 -4.88
N PHE A 662 27.69 -8.44 -5.23
CA PHE A 662 28.01 -8.96 -6.57
C PHE A 662 26.93 -8.55 -7.59
N LEU A 663 25.65 -8.69 -7.24
CA LEU A 663 24.52 -8.28 -8.06
C LEU A 663 24.52 -6.77 -8.34
N ALA A 664 24.91 -5.95 -7.36
CA ALA A 664 25.10 -4.50 -7.54
C ALA A 664 26.26 -4.15 -8.50
N GLY A 665 27.26 -5.03 -8.63
CA GLY A 665 28.37 -4.89 -9.56
C GLY A 665 28.05 -5.29 -11.01
N LEU A 666 26.98 -6.08 -11.24
CA LEU A 666 26.57 -6.58 -12.55
C LEU A 666 25.81 -5.52 -13.37
N MET A 667 26.55 -4.50 -13.81
CA MET A 667 26.07 -3.43 -14.69
C MET A 667 25.84 -3.93 -16.13
N ALA A 668 24.57 -3.90 -16.57
CA ALA A 668 24.16 -3.85 -17.98
C ALA A 668 24.74 -4.92 -18.94
N SER A 669 25.08 -6.10 -18.45
CA SER A 669 25.50 -7.25 -19.27
C SER A 669 24.35 -7.78 -20.15
N ALA A 670 24.66 -8.43 -21.28
CA ALA A 670 23.64 -9.13 -22.05
C ALA A 670 23.08 -10.32 -21.24
N PRO A 671 21.81 -10.74 -21.43
CA PRO A 671 21.20 -11.80 -20.62
C PRO A 671 22.00 -13.12 -20.55
N ALA A 672 22.64 -13.54 -21.65
CA ALA A 672 23.49 -14.73 -21.67
C ALA A 672 24.79 -14.56 -20.85
N GLU A 673 25.39 -13.37 -20.88
CA GLU A 673 26.57 -13.02 -20.08
C GLU A 673 26.19 -12.94 -18.59
N LEU A 674 25.01 -12.42 -18.28
CA LEU A 674 24.45 -12.34 -16.94
C LEU A 674 24.22 -13.75 -16.35
N ILE A 675 23.64 -14.68 -17.10
CA ILE A 675 23.49 -16.09 -16.67
C ILE A 675 24.87 -16.72 -16.43
N ALA A 676 25.81 -16.56 -17.37
CA ALA A 676 27.17 -17.08 -17.23
C ALA A 676 27.89 -16.51 -15.99
N ALA A 677 27.72 -15.22 -15.69
CA ALA A 677 28.27 -14.58 -14.49
C ALA A 677 27.61 -15.09 -13.21
N LEU A 678 26.28 -15.24 -13.17
CA LEU A 678 25.54 -15.81 -12.03
C LEU A 678 26.00 -17.25 -11.71
N HIS A 679 26.37 -18.03 -12.73
CA HIS A 679 26.92 -19.39 -12.57
C HIS A 679 28.39 -19.42 -12.08
N THR A 680 29.06 -18.27 -11.91
CA THR A 680 30.37 -18.19 -11.23
C THR A 680 30.26 -17.99 -9.71
N VAL A 681 29.06 -17.74 -9.20
CA VAL A 681 28.82 -17.46 -7.77
C VAL A 681 29.00 -18.73 -6.94
N PRO A 682 29.81 -18.75 -5.85
CA PRO A 682 30.09 -19.97 -5.07
C PRO A 682 28.88 -20.64 -4.42
N ALA A 683 27.81 -19.89 -4.14
CA ALA A 683 26.56 -20.41 -3.61
C ALA A 683 25.36 -19.60 -4.17
N PRO A 684 24.42 -20.21 -4.91
CA PRO A 684 23.26 -19.52 -5.44
C PRO A 684 22.28 -19.16 -4.31
N SER A 685 22.02 -17.87 -4.18
CA SER A 685 20.97 -17.29 -3.33
C SER A 685 19.61 -17.19 -4.04
N LEU A 686 18.57 -16.77 -3.31
CA LEU A 686 17.27 -16.43 -3.91
C LEU A 686 17.42 -15.33 -4.96
N GLU A 687 18.09 -14.22 -4.63
CA GLU A 687 18.27 -13.06 -5.52
C GLU A 687 18.99 -13.43 -6.83
N THR A 688 20.05 -14.24 -6.76
CA THR A 688 20.75 -14.74 -7.97
C THR A 688 19.85 -15.58 -8.87
N ARG A 689 18.92 -16.37 -8.29
CA ARG A 689 18.01 -17.24 -9.06
C ARG A 689 16.83 -16.46 -9.64
N LEU A 690 16.30 -15.47 -8.93
CA LEU A 690 15.31 -14.51 -9.48
C LEU A 690 15.93 -13.70 -10.64
N ARG A 691 17.21 -13.33 -10.53
CA ARG A 691 17.95 -12.64 -11.59
C ARG A 691 18.18 -13.53 -12.81
N GLU A 692 18.51 -14.81 -12.62
CA GLU A 692 18.62 -15.81 -13.70
C GLU A 692 17.26 -16.03 -14.39
N LEU A 693 16.18 -16.19 -13.61
CA LEU A 693 14.82 -16.39 -14.13
C LEU A 693 14.43 -15.24 -15.08
N ARG A 694 14.68 -13.98 -14.71
CA ARG A 694 14.42 -12.83 -15.59
C ARG A 694 15.26 -12.88 -16.88
N ALA A 695 16.54 -13.21 -16.78
CA ALA A 695 17.42 -13.33 -17.95
C ALA A 695 16.95 -14.42 -18.94
N ARG A 696 16.50 -15.57 -18.43
CA ARG A 696 15.93 -16.67 -19.25
C ARG A 696 14.63 -16.25 -19.93
N LEU A 697 13.73 -15.55 -19.23
CA LEU A 697 12.51 -14.99 -19.81
C LEU A 697 12.83 -13.97 -20.91
N GLU A 698 13.84 -13.11 -20.73
CA GLU A 698 14.32 -12.15 -21.72
C GLU A 698 14.90 -12.84 -22.98
N MET A 699 15.61 -13.96 -22.80
CA MET A 699 16.15 -14.81 -23.88
C MET A 699 15.10 -15.68 -24.61
N ARG A 700 13.83 -15.69 -24.16
CA ARG A 700 12.75 -16.58 -24.63
C ARG A 700 12.93 -18.07 -24.27
N GLU A 701 13.73 -18.39 -23.27
CA GLU A 701 13.91 -19.76 -22.76
C GLU A 701 12.74 -20.18 -21.84
N GLN A 702 11.51 -20.14 -22.36
CA GLN A 702 10.28 -20.32 -21.57
C GLN A 702 10.29 -21.62 -20.73
N ASP A 703 10.65 -22.76 -21.32
CA ASP A 703 10.71 -24.04 -20.59
C ASP A 703 11.72 -24.04 -19.43
N ALA A 704 12.83 -23.30 -19.56
CA ALA A 704 13.86 -23.21 -18.53
C ALA A 704 13.44 -22.22 -17.43
N ALA A 705 12.79 -21.12 -17.81
CA ALA A 705 12.19 -20.17 -16.88
C ALA A 705 11.10 -20.83 -16.02
N SER A 706 10.14 -21.54 -16.62
CA SER A 706 9.08 -22.23 -15.87
C SER A 706 9.61 -23.27 -14.89
N ARG A 707 10.64 -24.05 -15.27
CA ARG A 707 11.29 -25.00 -14.33
C ARG A 707 12.00 -24.31 -13.17
N ALA A 708 12.68 -23.18 -13.44
CA ALA A 708 13.35 -22.41 -12.40
C ALA A 708 12.32 -21.77 -11.45
N LEU A 709 11.20 -21.25 -11.97
CA LEU A 709 10.10 -20.73 -11.18
C LEU A 709 9.51 -21.81 -10.26
N SER A 710 9.13 -22.98 -10.77
CA SER A 710 8.52 -24.04 -9.93
C SER A 710 9.48 -24.63 -8.88
N THR A 711 10.80 -24.48 -9.08
CA THR A 711 11.79 -24.79 -8.04
C THR A 711 11.78 -23.73 -6.95
N LEU A 712 11.66 -22.44 -7.31
CA LEU A 712 11.55 -21.33 -6.36
C LEU A 712 10.22 -21.35 -5.59
N GLU A 713 9.10 -21.66 -6.26
CA GLU A 713 7.79 -21.82 -5.62
C GLU A 713 7.77 -22.95 -4.58
N GLY A 714 8.51 -24.05 -4.82
CA GLY A 714 8.63 -25.17 -3.90
C GLY A 714 9.61 -24.96 -2.73
N GLU A 715 10.51 -23.97 -2.83
CA GLU A 715 11.49 -23.64 -1.77
C GLU A 715 11.13 -22.37 -0.98
N HIS A 716 10.51 -21.38 -1.61
CA HIS A 716 10.21 -20.04 -1.06
C HIS A 716 8.74 -19.66 -1.35
N PRO A 717 7.74 -20.46 -0.91
CA PRO A 717 6.33 -20.26 -1.28
C PRO A 717 5.75 -18.92 -0.78
N ASP A 718 6.25 -18.42 0.35
CA ASP A 718 5.76 -17.21 1.01
C ASP A 718 6.47 -15.93 0.53
N ASP A 719 7.47 -16.04 -0.36
CA ASP A 719 8.22 -14.88 -0.83
C ASP A 719 7.47 -14.18 -1.98
N TRP A 720 7.00 -12.96 -1.72
CA TRP A 720 6.26 -12.14 -2.67
C TRP A 720 7.02 -11.89 -4.00
N ARG A 721 8.36 -11.93 -4.01
CA ARG A 721 9.15 -11.77 -5.25
C ARG A 721 8.96 -12.99 -6.16
N VAL A 722 8.80 -14.19 -5.60
CA VAL A 722 8.47 -15.40 -6.38
C VAL A 722 7.07 -15.24 -6.98
N VAL A 723 6.09 -14.75 -6.22
CA VAL A 723 4.74 -14.43 -6.72
C VAL A 723 4.78 -13.37 -7.84
N TRP A 724 5.57 -12.31 -7.69
CA TRP A 724 5.79 -11.30 -8.74
C TRP A 724 6.37 -11.91 -10.03
N TYR A 725 7.38 -12.78 -9.91
CA TYR A 725 7.98 -13.46 -11.06
C TYR A 725 7.09 -14.58 -11.65
N ARG A 726 6.17 -15.17 -10.87
CA ARG A 726 5.06 -15.98 -11.40
C ARG A 726 4.17 -15.13 -12.30
N GLY A 727 3.75 -13.94 -11.83
CA GLY A 727 2.99 -12.98 -12.63
C GLY A 727 3.67 -12.61 -13.96
N ILE A 728 4.97 -12.28 -13.93
CA ILE A 728 5.74 -12.00 -15.16
C ILE A 728 5.81 -13.24 -16.06
N THR A 729 6.09 -14.42 -15.50
CA THR A 729 6.21 -15.67 -16.28
C THR A 729 4.89 -16.00 -16.98
N SER A 730 3.77 -15.93 -16.27
CA SER A 730 2.42 -16.15 -16.81
C SER A 730 2.06 -15.15 -17.92
N LEU A 731 2.41 -13.86 -17.81
CA LEU A 731 2.28 -12.91 -18.94
C LEU A 731 3.16 -13.28 -20.15
N VAL A 732 4.37 -13.80 -19.91
CA VAL A 732 5.31 -14.20 -20.98
C VAL A 732 4.91 -15.52 -21.66
N THR A 733 4.16 -16.40 -20.99
CA THR A 733 3.66 -17.67 -21.55
C THR A 733 2.25 -17.58 -22.14
N GLY A 734 1.46 -16.57 -21.74
CA GLY A 734 0.08 -16.35 -22.23
C GLY A 734 -1.03 -16.71 -21.24
N ASP A 735 -0.68 -17.06 -20.01
CA ASP A 735 -1.64 -17.27 -18.92
C ASP A 735 -1.97 -15.92 -18.26
N HIS A 736 -2.97 -15.24 -18.80
CA HIS A 736 -3.32 -13.88 -18.38
C HIS A 736 -4.12 -13.85 -17.06
N GLU A 737 -4.79 -14.94 -16.69
CA GLU A 737 -5.59 -15.03 -15.46
C GLU A 737 -4.69 -15.29 -14.25
N SER A 738 -3.78 -16.28 -14.30
CA SER A 738 -2.80 -16.50 -13.24
C SER A 738 -1.84 -15.32 -13.08
N ALA A 739 -1.56 -14.59 -14.18
CA ALA A 739 -0.83 -13.33 -14.12
C ALA A 739 -1.56 -12.27 -13.28
N ALA A 740 -2.82 -12.00 -13.59
CA ALA A 740 -3.63 -11.02 -12.87
C ALA A 740 -3.69 -11.34 -11.37
N LEU A 741 -4.05 -12.58 -11.01
CA LEU A 741 -4.10 -13.06 -9.62
C LEU A 741 -2.75 -12.92 -8.87
N SER A 742 -1.63 -13.03 -9.59
CA SER A 742 -0.30 -12.90 -8.98
C SER A 742 0.10 -11.45 -8.72
N PHE A 743 -0.29 -10.52 -9.60
CA PHE A 743 -0.05 -9.09 -9.37
C PHE A 743 -1.05 -8.47 -8.38
N ASP A 744 -2.27 -9.01 -8.31
CA ASP A 744 -3.31 -8.63 -7.34
C ASP A 744 -2.88 -8.98 -5.92
N ALA A 745 -2.36 -10.19 -5.68
CA ALA A 745 -1.78 -10.58 -4.40
C ALA A 745 -0.58 -9.70 -3.96
N VAL A 746 0.23 -9.21 -4.92
CA VAL A 746 1.32 -8.26 -4.64
C VAL A 746 0.79 -6.85 -4.38
N TYR A 747 -0.39 -6.49 -4.90
CA TYR A 747 -1.07 -5.22 -4.59
C TYR A 747 -1.70 -5.24 -3.19
N ASP A 748 -2.34 -6.35 -2.78
CA ASP A 748 -2.82 -6.52 -1.40
C ASP A 748 -1.69 -6.48 -0.37
N ALA A 749 -0.54 -7.08 -0.70
CA ALA A 749 0.66 -6.96 0.12
C ALA A 749 1.17 -5.51 0.17
N PHE A 750 1.30 -4.84 -0.99
CA PHE A 750 1.95 -3.52 -1.08
C PHE A 750 1.02 -2.47 -1.72
N PRO A 751 -0.03 -2.03 -1.01
CA PRO A 751 -1.04 -1.12 -1.54
C PRO A 751 -0.49 0.28 -1.89
N GLY A 752 0.59 0.70 -1.25
CA GLY A 752 1.27 1.97 -1.55
C GLY A 752 2.11 1.94 -2.84
N GLU A 753 2.37 0.75 -3.41
CA GLU A 753 3.25 0.61 -4.57
C GLU A 753 2.58 0.95 -5.90
N THR A 754 3.39 1.40 -6.86
CA THR A 754 2.94 1.74 -8.23
C THR A 754 3.20 0.61 -9.23
N ALA A 755 4.20 -0.23 -8.97
CA ALA A 755 4.56 -1.36 -9.82
C ALA A 755 3.44 -2.40 -10.03
N PRO A 756 2.71 -2.89 -9.00
CA PRO A 756 1.64 -3.87 -9.22
C PRO A 756 0.43 -3.27 -9.94
N LYS A 757 0.09 -1.99 -9.71
CA LYS A 757 -0.97 -1.28 -10.46
C LYS A 757 -0.65 -1.20 -11.95
N LEU A 758 0.61 -0.94 -12.32
CA LEU A 758 1.04 -0.96 -13.72
C LEU A 758 0.94 -2.37 -14.34
N ALA A 759 1.27 -3.40 -13.58
CA ALA A 759 1.14 -4.79 -14.02
C ALA A 759 -0.33 -5.22 -14.18
N LEU A 760 -1.21 -4.83 -13.25
CA LEU A 760 -2.66 -5.04 -13.34
C LEU A 760 -3.28 -4.30 -14.53
N GLY A 761 -2.81 -3.09 -14.86
CA GLY A 761 -3.20 -2.39 -16.09
C GLY A 761 -2.86 -3.18 -17.36
N ILE A 762 -1.68 -3.81 -17.42
CA ILE A 762 -1.27 -4.71 -18.52
C ILE A 762 -2.15 -5.96 -18.55
N CYS A 763 -2.42 -6.59 -17.39
CA CYS A 763 -3.28 -7.76 -17.28
C CYS A 763 -4.71 -7.47 -17.76
N ALA A 764 -5.31 -6.39 -17.28
CA ALA A 764 -6.63 -5.94 -17.69
C ALA A 764 -6.69 -5.66 -19.21
N GLU A 765 -5.64 -5.06 -19.79
CA GLU A 765 -5.58 -4.83 -21.24
C GLU A 765 -5.57 -6.15 -22.04
N VAL A 766 -4.73 -7.13 -21.67
CA VAL A 766 -4.69 -8.42 -22.40
C VAL A 766 -5.94 -9.27 -22.19
N LEU A 767 -6.62 -9.13 -21.05
CA LEU A 767 -7.92 -9.74 -20.77
C LEU A 767 -9.10 -8.99 -21.45
N GLY A 768 -8.84 -7.89 -22.16
CA GLY A 768 -9.87 -7.09 -22.83
C GLY A 768 -10.74 -6.24 -21.88
N GLN A 769 -10.37 -6.12 -20.61
CA GLN A 769 -11.03 -5.31 -19.59
C GLN A 769 -10.57 -3.84 -19.71
N LEU A 770 -10.93 -3.20 -20.83
CA LEU A 770 -10.37 -1.90 -21.23
C LEU A 770 -10.67 -0.77 -20.23
N ASP A 771 -11.81 -0.81 -19.53
CA ASP A 771 -12.16 0.16 -18.49
C ASP A 771 -11.22 0.02 -17.28
N ASN A 772 -11.11 -1.18 -16.70
CA ASN A 772 -10.18 -1.49 -15.61
C ASN A 772 -8.73 -1.12 -15.97
N ALA A 773 -8.29 -1.42 -17.20
CA ALA A 773 -6.97 -1.03 -17.70
C ALA A 773 -6.80 0.50 -17.75
N ALA A 774 -7.84 1.22 -18.20
CA ALA A 774 -7.84 2.68 -18.20
C ALA A 774 -7.82 3.27 -16.78
N GLU A 775 -8.38 2.60 -15.79
CA GLU A 775 -8.32 3.06 -14.39
C GLU A 775 -6.93 2.86 -13.80
N TYR A 776 -6.35 1.66 -13.90
CA TYR A 776 -5.00 1.37 -13.42
C TYR A 776 -3.94 2.25 -14.10
N TYR A 777 -3.95 2.39 -15.42
CA TYR A 777 -3.00 3.26 -16.11
C TYR A 777 -3.18 4.75 -15.75
N ARG A 778 -4.41 5.20 -15.51
CA ARG A 778 -4.70 6.58 -15.05
C ARG A 778 -4.22 6.80 -13.62
N LEU A 779 -4.39 5.82 -12.73
CA LEU A 779 -3.94 5.87 -11.33
C LEU A 779 -2.41 5.98 -11.25
N VAL A 780 -1.70 5.13 -11.99
CA VAL A 780 -0.24 5.16 -12.13
C VAL A 780 0.23 6.50 -12.69
N TRP A 781 -0.30 6.93 -13.85
CA TRP A 781 0.15 8.15 -14.53
C TRP A 781 -0.15 9.44 -13.74
N THR A 782 -1.28 9.49 -13.03
CA THR A 782 -1.64 10.64 -12.18
C THR A 782 -0.71 10.72 -10.96
N THR A 783 -0.28 9.59 -10.41
CA THR A 783 0.58 9.53 -9.23
C THR A 783 2.05 9.80 -9.55
N ASP A 784 2.61 9.10 -10.54
CA ASP A 784 4.02 9.21 -10.92
C ASP A 784 4.25 9.12 -12.46
N PRO A 785 4.40 10.28 -13.14
CA PRO A 785 4.76 10.40 -14.54
C PRO A 785 6.14 9.85 -14.94
N GLY A 786 6.91 9.25 -14.03
CA GLY A 786 8.08 8.44 -14.35
C GLY A 786 7.70 7.15 -15.08
N PHE A 787 6.51 6.59 -14.82
CA PHE A 787 5.99 5.39 -15.48
C PHE A 787 5.34 5.75 -16.82
N VAL A 788 6.15 6.12 -17.80
CA VAL A 788 5.68 6.65 -19.09
C VAL A 788 4.92 5.60 -19.90
N SER A 789 5.16 4.29 -19.69
CA SER A 789 4.32 3.24 -20.30
C SER A 789 2.84 3.35 -19.90
N ALA A 790 2.51 3.91 -18.73
CA ALA A 790 1.13 4.14 -18.32
C ALA A 790 0.43 5.23 -19.17
N ALA A 791 1.14 6.29 -19.59
CA ALA A 791 0.59 7.29 -20.52
C ALA A 791 0.25 6.68 -21.88
N PHE A 792 1.15 5.84 -22.42
CA PHE A 792 0.91 5.15 -23.69
C PHE A 792 -0.18 4.08 -23.57
N GLY A 793 -0.20 3.29 -22.48
CA GLY A 793 -1.26 2.33 -22.18
C GLY A 793 -2.64 2.98 -22.05
N LEU A 794 -2.76 4.01 -21.22
CA LEU A 794 -3.99 4.79 -21.06
C LEU A 794 -4.49 5.35 -22.40
N ALA A 795 -3.60 5.96 -23.19
CA ALA A 795 -3.98 6.47 -24.51
C ALA A 795 -4.42 5.36 -25.48
N ARG A 796 -3.80 4.17 -25.42
CA ARG A 796 -4.15 2.99 -26.23
C ARG A 796 -5.56 2.49 -25.93
N VAL A 797 -5.88 2.27 -24.65
CA VAL A 797 -7.21 1.80 -24.24
C VAL A 797 -8.28 2.88 -24.44
N GLN A 798 -7.96 4.18 -24.25
CA GLN A 798 -8.84 5.29 -24.58
C GLN A 798 -9.16 5.35 -26.09
N ILE A 799 -8.18 5.16 -26.97
CA ILE A 799 -8.43 5.03 -28.43
C ILE A 799 -9.32 3.82 -28.73
N ALA A 800 -9.12 2.70 -28.02
CA ALA A 800 -9.91 1.49 -28.21
C ALA A 800 -11.39 1.63 -27.81
N ALA A 801 -11.65 2.33 -26.70
CA ALA A 801 -12.99 2.72 -26.26
C ALA A 801 -13.64 3.80 -27.16
N GLY A 802 -12.85 4.51 -27.96
CA GLY A 802 -13.31 5.61 -28.83
C GLY A 802 -13.06 7.01 -28.27
N GLU A 803 -12.57 7.11 -27.03
CA GLU A 803 -12.26 8.33 -26.27
C GLU A 803 -10.99 9.06 -26.75
N ARG A 804 -10.96 9.36 -28.06
CA ARG A 804 -9.83 10.02 -28.75
C ARG A 804 -9.45 11.36 -28.11
N GLY A 805 -10.41 12.12 -27.60
CA GLY A 805 -10.16 13.40 -26.93
C GLY A 805 -9.37 13.22 -25.64
N ALA A 806 -9.72 12.21 -24.84
CA ALA A 806 -8.98 11.84 -23.64
C ALA A 806 -7.59 11.28 -23.99
N ALA A 807 -7.48 10.42 -25.01
CA ALA A 807 -6.19 9.90 -25.48
C ALA A 807 -5.23 11.01 -25.94
N VAL A 808 -5.74 12.02 -26.64
CA VAL A 808 -4.98 13.22 -27.01
C VAL A 808 -4.52 13.96 -25.77
N ALA A 809 -5.39 14.24 -24.80
CA ALA A 809 -5.01 14.92 -23.55
C ALA A 809 -3.97 14.14 -22.74
N THR A 810 -4.10 12.80 -22.66
CA THR A 810 -3.13 11.90 -22.03
C THR A 810 -1.75 12.04 -22.69
N LEU A 811 -1.66 11.89 -24.01
CA LEU A 811 -0.39 12.02 -24.74
C LEU A 811 0.18 13.45 -24.69
N GLU A 812 -0.68 14.47 -24.66
CA GLU A 812 -0.29 15.88 -24.53
C GLU A 812 0.14 16.26 -23.10
N SER A 813 -0.12 15.42 -22.10
CA SER A 813 0.38 15.59 -20.72
C SER A 813 1.83 15.10 -20.52
N VAL A 814 2.38 14.32 -21.48
CA VAL A 814 3.79 13.86 -21.42
C VAL A 814 4.73 15.09 -21.49
N PRO A 815 5.62 15.28 -20.50
CA PRO A 815 6.42 16.50 -20.37
C PRO A 815 7.60 16.54 -21.36
N GLU A 816 8.03 17.75 -21.72
CA GLU A 816 9.16 18.01 -22.65
C GLU A 816 10.49 17.41 -22.19
N ALA A 817 10.67 17.17 -20.89
CA ALA A 817 11.84 16.51 -20.33
C ALA A 817 11.86 14.98 -20.54
N SER A 818 10.77 14.37 -21.02
CA SER A 818 10.70 12.92 -21.27
C SER A 818 11.40 12.57 -22.59
N ILE A 819 12.22 11.51 -22.56
CA ILE A 819 12.85 10.92 -23.76
C ILE A 819 11.77 10.49 -24.79
N HIS A 820 10.56 10.17 -24.32
CA HIS A 820 9.44 9.73 -25.15
C HIS A 820 8.49 10.87 -25.57
N TYR A 821 8.83 12.13 -25.25
CA TYR A 821 8.03 13.31 -25.64
C TYR A 821 7.73 13.34 -27.14
N THR A 822 8.78 13.20 -27.97
CA THR A 822 8.65 13.17 -29.44
C THR A 822 7.72 12.04 -29.89
N ALA A 823 7.79 10.84 -29.29
CA ALA A 823 6.90 9.73 -29.62
C ALA A 823 5.44 10.01 -29.22
N ALA A 824 5.21 10.58 -28.02
CA ALA A 824 3.87 10.93 -27.55
C ALA A 824 3.22 12.00 -28.45
N ARG A 825 3.99 13.02 -28.86
CA ARG A 825 3.52 14.06 -29.79
C ARG A 825 3.27 13.52 -31.20
N VAL A 826 4.09 12.58 -31.70
CA VAL A 826 3.82 11.84 -32.96
C VAL A 826 2.53 11.01 -32.87
N ALA A 827 2.30 10.32 -31.75
CA ALA A 827 1.06 9.58 -31.51
C ALA A 827 -0.16 10.52 -31.39
N THR A 828 0.00 11.71 -30.80
CA THR A 828 -1.06 12.74 -30.69
C THR A 828 -1.58 13.16 -32.07
N VAL A 829 -0.67 13.50 -33.00
CA VAL A 829 -1.00 13.86 -34.40
C VAL A 829 -1.82 12.76 -35.06
N ARG A 830 -1.46 11.50 -34.82
CA ARG A 830 -2.14 10.31 -35.36
C ARG A 830 -3.52 10.11 -34.71
N ALA A 831 -3.65 10.28 -33.40
CA ALA A 831 -4.91 10.17 -32.67
C ALA A 831 -5.97 11.18 -33.15
N ARG A 832 -5.54 12.43 -33.36
CA ARG A 832 -6.38 13.53 -33.86
C ARG A 832 -6.98 13.27 -35.25
N LEU A 833 -6.27 12.53 -36.13
CA LEU A 833 -6.57 12.50 -37.58
C LEU A 833 -6.91 11.12 -38.17
N ARG A 834 -6.30 10.02 -37.69
CA ARG A 834 -6.39 8.72 -38.36
C ARG A 834 -7.78 8.11 -38.30
N GLU A 835 -8.25 7.65 -39.46
CA GLU A 835 -9.47 6.85 -39.61
C GLU A 835 -10.76 7.51 -39.07
N ARG A 836 -10.75 8.85 -38.97
CA ARG A 836 -11.95 9.71 -38.82
C ARG A 836 -12.66 9.92 -40.15
N SER A 837 -13.93 10.29 -40.14
CA SER A 837 -14.67 10.64 -41.36
C SER A 837 -14.16 11.96 -41.97
N PRO A 838 -13.98 12.06 -43.30
CA PRO A 838 -13.71 13.33 -43.97
C PRO A 838 -14.79 14.40 -43.78
N HIS A 839 -16.01 14.04 -43.35
CA HIS A 839 -17.14 14.96 -43.13
C HIS A 839 -17.21 15.57 -41.72
N GLU A 840 -16.30 15.18 -40.81
CA GLU A 840 -16.22 15.74 -39.46
C GLU A 840 -15.69 17.19 -39.44
N PRO A 841 -15.93 17.98 -38.38
CA PRO A 841 -15.41 19.34 -38.23
C PRO A 841 -13.90 19.38 -37.88
N LEU A 842 -13.06 18.73 -38.69
CA LEU A 842 -11.62 18.51 -38.45
C LEU A 842 -10.74 19.78 -38.43
N ARG A 843 -11.28 20.98 -38.67
CA ARG A 843 -10.51 22.23 -38.86
C ARG A 843 -9.61 22.59 -37.68
N ALA A 844 -10.04 22.30 -36.44
CA ALA A 844 -9.22 22.53 -35.24
C ALA A 844 -8.09 21.48 -35.10
N ASP A 845 -8.41 20.20 -35.30
CA ASP A 845 -7.46 19.09 -35.21
C ASP A 845 -6.39 19.14 -36.31
N LEU A 846 -6.77 19.49 -37.54
CA LEU A 846 -5.83 19.67 -38.66
C LEU A 846 -4.86 20.83 -38.37
N ARG A 847 -5.36 21.94 -37.82
CA ARG A 847 -4.51 23.06 -37.36
C ARG A 847 -3.52 22.57 -36.30
N ALA A 848 -4.02 22.01 -35.20
CA ALA A 848 -3.19 21.57 -34.08
C ALA A 848 -2.12 20.55 -34.52
N ALA A 849 -2.50 19.58 -35.36
CA ALA A 849 -1.59 18.60 -35.93
C ALA A 849 -0.51 19.24 -36.82
N GLY A 850 -0.84 20.23 -37.65
CA GLY A 850 0.14 20.95 -38.47
C GLY A 850 1.10 21.82 -37.65
N GLU A 851 0.59 22.52 -36.64
CA GLU A 851 1.38 23.31 -35.70
C GLU A 851 2.33 22.38 -34.89
N GLN A 852 1.85 21.21 -34.47
CA GLN A 852 2.61 20.19 -33.74
C GLN A 852 3.69 19.50 -34.60
N VAL A 853 3.41 19.14 -35.86
CA VAL A 853 4.43 18.62 -36.79
C VAL A 853 5.52 19.67 -37.06
N THR A 854 5.13 20.94 -37.22
CA THR A 854 6.09 22.05 -37.38
C THR A 854 6.99 22.20 -36.15
N ALA A 855 6.43 22.12 -34.94
CA ALA A 855 7.18 22.20 -33.70
C ALA A 855 8.16 21.02 -33.53
N LEU A 856 7.75 19.80 -33.89
CA LEU A 856 8.55 18.59 -33.76
C LEU A 856 9.89 18.63 -34.54
N ALA A 857 9.98 19.42 -35.61
CA ALA A 857 11.25 19.65 -36.31
C ALA A 857 12.32 20.32 -35.42
N ALA A 858 11.92 21.14 -34.44
CA ALA A 858 12.84 21.74 -33.47
C ALA A 858 13.26 20.76 -32.35
N PHE A 859 12.43 19.74 -32.06
CA PHE A 859 12.69 18.69 -31.07
C PHE A 859 13.43 17.47 -31.67
N GLY A 860 14.12 17.66 -32.80
CA GLY A 860 14.99 16.63 -33.39
C GLY A 860 14.26 15.45 -34.03
N LEU A 861 12.96 15.59 -34.38
CA LEU A 861 12.28 14.59 -35.20
C LEU A 861 13.01 14.42 -36.53
N ASP A 862 13.26 13.17 -36.93
CA ASP A 862 14.02 12.88 -38.14
C ASP A 862 13.27 13.35 -39.42
N PRO A 863 13.98 13.80 -40.48
CA PRO A 863 13.34 14.35 -41.67
C PRO A 863 12.38 13.37 -42.39
N VAL A 864 12.58 12.05 -42.24
CA VAL A 864 11.71 11.04 -42.84
C VAL A 864 10.39 10.99 -42.10
N ARG A 865 10.38 10.82 -40.77
CA ARG A 865 9.16 10.85 -39.95
C ARG A 865 8.44 12.21 -40.03
N HIS A 866 9.17 13.33 -40.11
CA HIS A 866 8.56 14.65 -40.29
C HIS A 866 7.79 14.74 -41.62
N GLU A 867 8.39 14.35 -42.74
CA GLU A 867 7.71 14.39 -44.05
C GLU A 867 6.62 13.30 -44.17
N GLN A 868 6.78 12.14 -43.52
CA GLN A 868 5.70 11.14 -43.39
C GLN A 868 4.48 11.75 -42.70
N LEU A 869 4.64 12.33 -41.51
CA LEU A 869 3.53 12.98 -40.78
C LEU A 869 2.97 14.18 -41.55
N SER A 870 3.81 14.91 -42.28
CA SER A 870 3.35 15.96 -43.19
C SER A 870 2.42 15.41 -44.28
N THR A 871 2.71 14.22 -44.86
CA THR A 871 1.78 13.55 -45.77
C THR A 871 0.51 13.04 -45.07
N GLU A 872 0.57 12.56 -43.81
CA GLU A 872 -0.64 12.17 -43.06
C GLU A 872 -1.58 13.38 -42.85
N VAL A 873 -1.03 14.52 -42.42
CA VAL A 873 -1.77 15.78 -42.15
C VAL A 873 -2.33 16.38 -43.43
N LEU A 874 -1.51 16.54 -44.47
CA LEU A 874 -1.94 17.13 -45.75
C LEU A 874 -2.91 16.22 -46.52
N GLY A 875 -2.73 14.89 -46.41
CA GLY A 875 -3.65 13.91 -46.97
C GLY A 875 -5.03 13.98 -46.33
N LYS A 876 -5.07 14.08 -44.99
CA LYS A 876 -6.34 14.20 -44.28
C LYS A 876 -7.02 15.55 -44.50
N ALA A 877 -6.25 16.63 -44.64
CA ALA A 877 -6.77 17.93 -45.05
C ALA A 877 -7.36 17.91 -46.47
N LEU A 878 -6.72 17.21 -47.43
CA LEU A 878 -7.22 17.12 -48.80
C LEU A 878 -8.55 16.37 -48.86
N ASP A 879 -8.68 15.26 -48.13
CA ASP A 879 -9.97 14.56 -47.97
C ASP A 879 -11.04 15.47 -47.34
N TRP A 880 -10.69 16.26 -46.33
CA TRP A 880 -11.61 17.17 -45.64
C TRP A 880 -12.10 18.34 -46.52
N VAL A 881 -11.22 18.87 -47.39
CA VAL A 881 -11.60 19.88 -48.39
C VAL A 881 -12.46 19.27 -49.51
N LEU A 882 -12.08 18.10 -50.02
CA LEU A 882 -12.81 17.41 -51.09
C LEU A 882 -14.19 16.88 -50.65
N SER A 883 -14.39 16.63 -49.35
CA SER A 883 -15.67 16.17 -48.81
C SER A 883 -16.76 17.25 -48.72
N GLY A 884 -16.42 18.51 -49.00
CA GLY A 884 -17.34 19.65 -48.90
C GLY A 884 -17.74 20.00 -47.46
N SER A 885 -16.89 19.68 -46.47
CA SER A 885 -17.21 19.81 -45.05
C SER A 885 -17.66 21.22 -44.61
N PRO A 886 -18.58 21.35 -43.63
CA PRO A 886 -19.19 22.63 -43.25
C PRO A 886 -18.19 23.75 -42.89
N GLY A 887 -17.03 23.40 -42.31
CA GLY A 887 -16.00 24.36 -41.92
C GLY A 887 -15.27 25.05 -43.10
N VAL A 888 -15.54 24.65 -44.35
CA VAL A 888 -15.07 25.27 -45.60
C VAL A 888 -16.01 26.39 -46.07
N GLN A 889 -17.25 26.45 -45.57
CA GLN A 889 -18.29 27.42 -46.00
C GLN A 889 -18.89 28.23 -44.82
N GLY A 890 -18.21 28.28 -43.68
CA GLY A 890 -18.62 29.11 -42.54
C GLY A 890 -18.41 30.62 -42.77
N PRO A 891 -19.13 31.50 -42.05
CA PRO A 891 -19.10 32.95 -42.28
C PRO A 891 -17.74 33.62 -42.03
N ASP A 892 -16.85 32.98 -41.26
CA ASP A 892 -15.46 33.42 -41.05
C ASP A 892 -14.49 32.97 -42.16
N VAL A 893 -14.99 32.50 -43.30
CA VAL A 893 -14.20 32.40 -44.53
C VAL A 893 -14.27 33.74 -45.25
N PRO A 894 -13.18 34.53 -45.30
CA PRO A 894 -13.21 35.81 -46.00
C PRO A 894 -13.60 35.61 -47.46
N ALA A 895 -14.59 36.39 -47.92
CA ALA A 895 -14.99 36.37 -49.32
C ALA A 895 -13.78 36.66 -50.24
N ALA A 896 -13.75 35.97 -51.39
CA ALA A 896 -12.63 36.00 -52.32
C ALA A 896 -12.35 37.44 -52.80
N GLY A 897 -11.29 38.04 -52.25
CA GLY A 897 -10.94 39.46 -52.42
C GLY A 897 -10.50 40.17 -51.14
N THR A 898 -10.67 39.58 -49.96
CA THR A 898 -10.21 40.19 -48.69
C THR A 898 -8.68 40.09 -48.55
N PRO A 899 -7.93 41.13 -48.11
CA PRO A 899 -6.46 41.13 -48.10
C PRO A 899 -5.73 40.21 -47.10
N GLY A 900 -6.41 39.21 -46.52
CA GLY A 900 -5.79 38.15 -45.72
C GLY A 900 -5.62 36.89 -46.57
N GLY A 901 -4.39 36.45 -46.79
CA GLY A 901 -4.10 35.25 -47.59
C GLY A 901 -4.77 33.99 -47.05
N ALA A 902 -5.07 33.03 -47.92
CA ALA A 902 -5.75 31.78 -47.56
C ALA A 902 -5.05 31.08 -46.37
N PRO A 903 -5.82 30.52 -45.41
CA PRO A 903 -5.25 29.89 -44.23
C PRO A 903 -4.29 28.75 -44.64
N LYS A 904 -3.12 28.70 -44.01
CA LYS A 904 -2.06 27.76 -44.39
C LYS A 904 -1.91 26.62 -43.39
N LEU A 905 -1.59 25.44 -43.91
CA LEU A 905 -1.32 24.21 -43.17
C LEU A 905 0.00 23.64 -43.69
N LEU A 906 1.02 23.52 -42.82
CA LEU A 906 2.38 23.09 -43.19
C LEU A 906 2.97 23.87 -44.39
N GLY A 907 2.62 25.16 -44.49
CA GLY A 907 3.03 26.06 -45.58
C GLY A 907 2.23 25.94 -46.89
N ALA A 908 1.42 24.89 -47.07
CA ALA A 908 0.45 24.78 -48.14
C ALA A 908 -0.79 25.63 -47.85
N GLU A 909 -1.49 26.11 -48.88
CA GLU A 909 -2.80 26.76 -48.74
C GLU A 909 -3.89 25.69 -48.55
N LEU A 910 -4.87 25.96 -47.68
CA LEU A 910 -5.93 25.02 -47.30
C LEU A 910 -7.05 24.94 -48.36
N ASP A 911 -6.65 24.71 -49.61
CA ASP A 911 -7.50 24.47 -50.78
C ASP A 911 -7.02 23.20 -51.52
N GLU A 912 -7.79 22.72 -52.51
CA GLU A 912 -7.40 21.51 -53.25
C GLU A 912 -6.02 21.67 -53.94
N ARG A 913 -5.72 22.85 -54.49
CA ARG A 913 -4.50 23.09 -55.26
C ARG A 913 -3.26 23.17 -54.36
N GLY A 914 -3.34 23.92 -53.26
CA GLY A 914 -2.29 24.07 -52.27
C GLY A 914 -1.96 22.75 -51.58
N LEU A 915 -2.97 22.02 -51.11
CA LEU A 915 -2.77 20.72 -50.43
C LEU A 915 -2.17 19.67 -51.38
N ARG A 916 -2.59 19.63 -52.66
CA ARG A 916 -1.97 18.78 -53.69
C ARG A 916 -0.50 19.14 -53.96
N PHE A 917 -0.15 20.43 -54.00
CA PHE A 917 1.26 20.86 -54.11
C PHE A 917 2.08 20.46 -52.86
N GLY A 918 1.49 20.56 -51.67
CA GLY A 918 2.09 20.11 -50.42
C GLY A 918 2.41 18.61 -50.45
N LEU A 919 1.44 17.77 -50.83
CA LEU A 919 1.63 16.33 -50.98
C LEU A 919 2.69 15.97 -52.04
N GLU A 920 2.67 16.61 -53.22
CA GLU A 920 3.73 16.40 -54.23
C GLU A 920 5.11 16.77 -53.67
N ARG A 921 5.22 17.88 -52.91
CA ARG A 921 6.48 18.31 -52.28
C ARG A 921 6.98 17.29 -51.25
N SER A 922 6.15 16.88 -50.29
CA SER A 922 6.56 15.95 -49.23
C SER A 922 6.91 14.56 -49.77
N TYR A 923 6.12 14.00 -50.70
CA TYR A 923 6.49 12.73 -51.35
C TYR A 923 7.79 12.85 -52.18
N ARG A 924 8.04 13.98 -52.86
CA ARG A 924 9.33 14.23 -53.53
C ARG A 924 10.48 14.44 -52.54
N MET A 925 10.24 14.84 -51.29
CA MET A 925 11.28 14.87 -50.26
C MET A 925 11.56 13.47 -49.72
N LEU A 926 10.53 12.70 -49.37
CA LEU A 926 10.67 11.31 -48.96
C LEU A 926 11.44 10.49 -50.01
N ALA A 927 11.14 10.64 -51.29
CA ALA A 927 11.87 9.97 -52.38
C ALA A 927 13.38 10.29 -52.43
N ARG A 928 13.82 11.47 -51.96
CA ARG A 928 15.25 11.83 -51.86
C ARG A 928 15.93 11.21 -50.65
N LEU A 929 15.18 11.05 -49.55
CA LEU A 929 15.65 10.49 -48.27
C LEU A 929 15.63 8.95 -48.27
N ALA A 930 14.74 8.36 -49.07
CA ALA A 930 14.60 6.92 -49.31
C ALA A 930 15.95 6.30 -49.68
N GLN A 931 16.31 5.22 -48.98
CA GLN A 931 17.60 4.55 -49.15
C GLN A 931 17.55 3.49 -50.26
N GLN A 932 16.37 2.89 -50.48
CA GLN A 932 16.18 1.83 -51.46
C GLN A 932 15.65 2.38 -52.80
N GLY A 933 16.04 1.74 -53.91
CA GLY A 933 15.63 2.14 -55.25
C GLY A 933 14.11 2.02 -55.46
N ASP A 934 13.54 0.91 -55.00
CA ASP A 934 12.11 0.60 -55.20
C ASP A 934 11.21 1.51 -54.34
N GLU A 935 11.59 1.73 -53.08
CA GLU A 935 10.97 2.72 -52.18
C GLU A 935 10.93 4.12 -52.84
N ARG A 936 12.06 4.55 -53.41
CA ARG A 936 12.16 5.83 -54.13
C ARG A 936 11.23 5.89 -55.36
N ILE A 937 11.10 4.81 -56.11
CA ILE A 937 10.18 4.74 -57.26
C ILE A 937 8.73 4.89 -56.77
N GLU A 938 8.32 4.12 -55.76
CA GLU A 938 6.95 4.17 -55.23
C GLU A 938 6.58 5.55 -54.68
N LEU A 939 7.51 6.23 -53.99
CA LEU A 939 7.33 7.59 -53.49
C LEU A 939 7.24 8.63 -54.62
N VAL A 940 7.95 8.44 -55.73
CA VAL A 940 7.79 9.28 -56.94
C VAL A 940 6.44 9.05 -57.61
N GLU A 941 5.96 7.81 -57.67
CA GLU A 941 4.61 7.51 -58.19
C GLU A 941 3.51 8.12 -57.31
N ARG A 942 3.61 7.99 -55.98
CA ARG A 942 2.74 8.67 -55.01
C ARG A 942 2.75 10.19 -55.23
N ALA A 943 3.92 10.82 -55.38
CA ALA A 943 4.01 12.25 -55.70
C ALA A 943 3.28 12.62 -57.02
N ASN A 944 3.40 11.77 -58.04
CA ASN A 944 2.76 11.98 -59.34
C ASN A 944 1.24 11.79 -59.30
N ARG A 945 0.70 10.92 -58.41
CA ARG A 945 -0.76 10.80 -58.19
C ARG A 945 -1.36 12.11 -57.68
N PHE A 946 -0.69 12.79 -56.74
CA PHE A 946 -1.24 13.99 -56.09
C PHE A 946 -1.02 15.31 -56.85
N ARG A 947 0.10 15.46 -57.60
CA ARG A 947 0.46 16.64 -58.43
C ARG A 947 -0.76 17.41 -58.98
N PRO A 948 -0.98 18.69 -58.66
CA PRO A 948 -2.18 19.42 -59.12
C PRO A 948 -2.21 19.63 -60.65
N ARG A 949 -3.42 19.85 -61.20
CA ARG A 949 -3.60 20.14 -62.63
C ARG A 949 -3.13 21.56 -62.95
N THR A 950 -1.98 21.68 -63.61
CA THR A 950 -1.64 22.86 -64.42
C THR A 950 -2.35 22.73 -65.76
N TRP A 951 -3.25 23.68 -66.07
CA TRP A 951 -3.67 23.89 -67.45
C TRP A 951 -2.47 24.47 -68.23
N VAL A 952 -2.30 24.01 -69.47
CA VAL A 952 -1.30 24.43 -70.46
C VAL A 952 -2.04 24.64 -71.77
#